data_AF-A0A841EBU0-F1
#
_entry.id   AF-A0A841EBU0-F1
#
_cell.length_a   1.000
_cell.length_b   1.000
_cell.length_c   1.000
_cell.angle_alpha   90.00
_cell.angle_beta   90.00
_cell.angle_gamma   90.00
#
_symmetry.space_group_name_H-M   'P 1'
#
loop_
_entity.id
_entity.type
_entity.pdbx_description
1 polymer ?
#
loop_
_entity_poly.entity_id
_entity_poly.type
_entity_poly.pdbx_seq_one_letter_code
_entity_poly.pdbx_strand_id
1 'polypeptide(L)'
;MDSGTSTRWPLTRLLAGGAAAGLVAALAPATSAAAATECSVDYEVTNDWGSGFTADVTVNNEGDPVTDWALGWTFPDGQQITNGWSGDFSQDGDQVTVTGPGWASDLDSGESATVGFQGGTSGSNGVPTEFTLNGTVCGGGGGDPGNTPPDVSLTSPEDGATFLADEDIELAAEASDSDGSVEQVVFEADGTEIGTDGSAPYTATWSGSGTGPYSVTATAIDDAGAETSSSPIAVEVIDQPEIVAAPSGVSVRQGGEATFDVSLSNAPDSAVDVGVARSEGSQDLGVSSGGELTFTADDWDAEQEVTVSSADNGGSLGSAVFTASGAGYGSATVEVTEIDAATSDYEAAFLDQYDKIKDPDSGYFREFDGGLVPYHSVETLIVEAPDHGHNTTSEAFSYYLWLEAEYGRVTGEWEPFNDAWASLEEHIIPGTADQPTNGSYDPSSPATYIPEQDTPQGYPSALDDSVESGEDPLADELSSTYGTDEVYGMHWLLDVDNTYDYGFCGDGTDEAPAYINTFQRGSQESVWETVPHPSCETMEHGGENGFLDLYTDDDSYAEQWRYTNAPDADARAVQVAYFANKWAEDQGNGAAVDDVVADATKMGDYLRYGMFDKYFKEIGDCVGAQECAAGQDKNSAHYLMSWYYAWGGAMESAEYPWAWRIGGSSAHQGYQNPMAAYALSETSDMQPESPTGADDWGTSMERQLEFMEWLQSSEGGIAGGATNSWAGSYDQPPSDVQQSQFYGMFYDWQPVWHDPPSNNWFGFQVWGMERVAQLYQETGNERAEEILADWVPWAVENTELNGGGDFAVPADMSWSGQPDTWDGSSTGNPDLHVEVESHGQDVGVAAALAKTLLNYAAGSGDTEARTTGEDLLDHLIANEDDIGIAVEESRGDYDRFDDEVYVPEGFSGTMPNGDAVEPGSTFTSIRSFYRDDPQWDKVQNYLDNPDGEAPTFTYHRFWAQAEIATAFATHDNLFG
;
A
#
# COMPACT_ATOMS: atom_id res chain seq x y z
N MET A 1 -28.91 -22.29 0.44
CA MET A 1 -29.10 -23.71 0.08
C MET A 1 -28.82 -23.77 -1.40
N ASP A 2 -27.86 -24.63 -1.76
CA ASP A 2 -27.13 -24.78 -3.02
C ASP A 2 -25.94 -23.85 -3.18
N SER A 3 -24.83 -24.24 -2.55
CA SER A 3 -23.48 -24.08 -3.08
C SER A 3 -23.15 -25.38 -3.82
N GLY A 4 -22.93 -25.30 -5.13
CA GLY A 4 -22.38 -26.41 -5.91
C GLY A 4 -20.93 -26.61 -5.50
N THR A 5 -20.60 -27.76 -4.91
CA THR A 5 -19.22 -28.14 -4.62
C THR A 5 -18.59 -28.68 -5.90
N SER A 6 -17.63 -27.95 -6.47
CA SER A 6 -16.65 -28.47 -7.43
C SER A 6 -15.35 -28.78 -6.67
N THR A 7 -14.68 -29.88 -6.97
CA THR A 7 -13.42 -30.27 -6.33
C THR A 7 -12.40 -30.57 -7.43
N ARG A 8 -11.32 -29.77 -7.50
CA ARG A 8 -10.16 -29.98 -8.40
C ARG A 8 -8.88 -30.18 -7.59
N TRP A 9 -7.96 -31.00 -8.10
CA TRP A 9 -6.66 -31.32 -7.48
C TRP A 9 -5.50 -30.67 -8.27
N PRO A 10 -4.60 -29.89 -7.64
CA PRO A 10 -3.48 -29.23 -8.33
C PRO A 10 -2.21 -30.10 -8.42
N LEU A 11 -1.30 -29.75 -9.34
CA LEU A 11 -0.01 -30.43 -9.57
C LEU A 11 1.12 -29.41 -9.81
N THR A 12 2.15 -29.45 -8.96
CA THR A 12 3.39 -28.64 -9.04
C THR A 12 4.42 -29.28 -9.98
N ARG A 13 5.05 -28.50 -10.87
CA ARG A 13 6.12 -28.95 -11.79
C ARG A 13 7.51 -28.48 -11.35
N LEU A 14 8.45 -29.40 -11.22
CA LEU A 14 9.90 -29.15 -11.10
C LEU A 14 10.57 -28.96 -12.46
N LEU A 15 11.26 -27.84 -12.65
CA LEU A 15 12.24 -27.60 -13.72
C LEU A 15 13.67 -27.73 -13.13
N ALA A 16 14.52 -28.56 -13.74
CA ALA A 16 15.96 -28.56 -13.47
C ALA A 16 16.76 -28.63 -14.78
N GLY A 17 17.68 -27.69 -14.96
CA GLY A 17 18.46 -27.45 -16.18
C GLY A 17 19.78 -28.22 -16.31
N GLY A 18 20.49 -28.00 -17.43
CA GLY A 18 21.91 -28.34 -17.59
C GLY A 18 22.41 -28.60 -19.02
N ALA A 19 23.44 -27.87 -19.47
CA ALA A 19 23.91 -27.74 -20.86
C ALA A 19 25.03 -28.73 -21.35
N ALA A 20 25.17 -28.77 -22.70
CA ALA A 20 26.38 -29.01 -23.55
C ALA A 20 26.76 -30.41 -24.13
N ALA A 21 26.51 -30.55 -25.45
CA ALA A 21 27.29 -31.11 -26.59
C ALA A 21 28.00 -32.51 -26.58
N GLY A 22 27.63 -33.40 -27.54
CA GLY A 22 28.60 -34.24 -28.31
C GLY A 22 28.32 -35.74 -28.59
N LEU A 23 27.68 -36.06 -29.75
CA LEU A 23 27.69 -37.27 -30.62
C LEU A 23 27.97 -38.74 -30.10
N VAL A 24 26.90 -39.58 -30.21
CA VAL A 24 26.74 -40.89 -30.93
C VAL A 24 27.31 -42.25 -30.40
N ALA A 25 26.34 -43.16 -30.13
CA ALA A 25 26.22 -44.62 -30.43
C ALA A 25 26.29 -45.70 -29.32
N ALA A 26 25.10 -46.21 -28.98
CA ALA A 26 24.64 -47.62 -29.05
C ALA A 26 24.72 -48.59 -27.84
N LEU A 27 23.53 -48.83 -27.27
CA LEU A 27 22.81 -50.10 -26.96
C LEU A 27 22.99 -50.89 -25.63
N ALA A 28 21.98 -50.69 -24.76
CA ALA A 28 21.14 -51.64 -23.97
C ALA A 28 21.54 -52.06 -22.52
N PRO A 29 20.57 -52.36 -21.62
CA PRO A 29 19.19 -51.84 -21.44
C PRO A 29 18.96 -51.21 -20.03
N ALA A 30 18.11 -50.19 -19.94
CA ALA A 30 17.59 -49.69 -18.66
C ALA A 30 16.36 -50.51 -18.23
N THR A 31 16.31 -50.91 -16.97
CA THR A 31 15.12 -51.45 -16.30
C THR A 31 14.12 -50.32 -16.05
N SER A 32 12.84 -50.63 -16.27
CA SER A 32 11.67 -49.75 -16.21
C SER A 32 11.54 -48.93 -14.91
N ALA A 33 11.27 -47.64 -15.08
CA ALA A 33 10.81 -46.70 -14.06
C ALA A 33 9.33 -46.94 -13.68
N ALA A 34 8.95 -46.45 -12.50
CA ALA A 34 7.61 -46.50 -11.93
C ALA A 34 6.56 -45.77 -12.79
N ALA A 35 5.31 -46.20 -12.68
CA ALA A 35 4.16 -45.76 -13.47
C ALA A 35 3.74 -44.31 -13.14
N ALA A 36 3.38 -43.55 -14.17
CA ALA A 36 2.84 -42.19 -14.07
C ALA A 36 1.31 -42.23 -14.01
N THR A 37 0.72 -41.28 -13.29
CA THR A 37 -0.73 -41.03 -13.10
C THR A 37 -1.47 -40.92 -14.44
N GLU A 38 -2.65 -41.55 -14.58
CA GLU A 38 -3.32 -41.79 -15.89
C GLU A 38 -4.58 -40.94 -16.17
N CYS A 39 -5.26 -40.32 -15.19
CA CYS A 39 -6.46 -39.49 -15.42
C CYS A 39 -6.91 -38.65 -14.20
N SER A 40 -7.72 -37.60 -14.43
CA SER A 40 -8.50 -36.85 -13.42
C SER A 40 -9.99 -36.80 -13.77
N VAL A 41 -10.87 -36.55 -12.79
CA VAL A 41 -12.33 -36.53 -13.00
C VAL A 41 -13.00 -35.40 -12.21
N ASP A 42 -13.78 -34.57 -12.89
CA ASP A 42 -14.67 -33.58 -12.30
C ASP A 42 -16.10 -34.17 -12.21
N TYR A 43 -16.74 -34.13 -11.04
CA TYR A 43 -18.13 -34.52 -10.85
C TYR A 43 -18.91 -33.35 -10.26
N GLU A 44 -19.94 -32.91 -10.97
CA GLU A 44 -20.74 -31.74 -10.61
C GLU A 44 -22.22 -32.13 -10.46
N VAL A 45 -22.83 -31.86 -9.30
CA VAL A 45 -24.29 -31.95 -9.14
C VAL A 45 -24.91 -30.65 -9.63
N THR A 46 -25.45 -30.67 -10.84
CA THR A 46 -26.00 -29.47 -11.52
C THR A 46 -27.36 -29.03 -11.01
N ASN A 47 -28.13 -29.93 -10.35
CA ASN A 47 -29.40 -29.60 -9.71
C ASN A 47 -29.84 -30.75 -8.76
N ASP A 48 -30.24 -30.45 -7.52
CA ASP A 48 -30.77 -31.42 -6.56
C ASP A 48 -32.12 -30.96 -5.98
N TRP A 49 -33.13 -31.83 -6.02
CA TRP A 49 -34.46 -31.55 -5.46
C TRP A 49 -34.84 -32.55 -4.35
N GLY A 50 -33.86 -33.18 -3.73
CA GLY A 50 -33.94 -34.01 -2.52
C GLY A 50 -34.51 -35.43 -2.71
N SER A 51 -35.21 -35.70 -3.82
CA SER A 51 -35.65 -37.06 -4.21
C SER A 51 -35.03 -37.52 -5.53
N GLY A 52 -34.22 -36.66 -6.14
CA GLY A 52 -33.47 -36.89 -7.36
C GLY A 52 -32.63 -35.67 -7.69
N PHE A 53 -31.70 -35.84 -8.61
CA PHE A 53 -30.72 -34.84 -8.99
C PHE A 53 -30.29 -35.03 -10.46
N THR A 54 -29.67 -34.02 -11.05
CA THR A 54 -28.87 -34.14 -12.26
C THR A 54 -27.41 -33.86 -11.94
N ALA A 55 -26.50 -34.57 -12.61
CA ALA A 55 -25.07 -34.38 -12.46
C ALA A 55 -24.35 -34.57 -13.80
N ASP A 56 -23.25 -33.84 -13.98
CA ASP A 56 -22.30 -33.97 -15.08
C ASP A 56 -20.97 -34.52 -14.54
N VAL A 57 -20.32 -35.38 -15.30
CA VAL A 57 -19.04 -36.02 -14.96
C VAL A 57 -18.09 -35.88 -16.14
N THR A 58 -16.98 -35.18 -15.94
CA THR A 58 -15.93 -34.97 -16.94
C THR A 58 -14.71 -35.78 -16.56
N VAL A 59 -14.27 -36.69 -17.44
CA VAL A 59 -12.98 -37.38 -17.29
C VAL A 59 -11.94 -36.73 -18.19
N ASN A 60 -10.76 -36.43 -17.64
CA ASN A 60 -9.60 -35.93 -18.36
C ASN A 60 -8.55 -37.07 -18.44
N ASN A 61 -8.16 -37.47 -19.66
CA ASN A 61 -7.09 -38.45 -19.83
C ASN A 61 -5.73 -37.74 -19.75
N GLU A 62 -4.97 -38.03 -18.71
CA GLU A 62 -3.65 -37.42 -18.48
C GLU A 62 -2.52 -38.40 -18.84
N GLY A 63 -2.87 -39.65 -19.16
CA GLY A 63 -1.97 -40.72 -19.56
C GLY A 63 -1.92 -40.98 -21.07
N ASP A 64 -1.53 -42.20 -21.44
CA ASP A 64 -1.51 -42.65 -22.84
C ASP A 64 -2.93 -42.67 -23.44
N PRO A 65 -3.09 -42.49 -24.78
CA PRO A 65 -4.40 -42.55 -25.44
C PRO A 65 -5.18 -43.82 -25.12
N VAL A 66 -6.46 -43.66 -24.77
CA VAL A 66 -7.37 -44.74 -24.39
C VAL A 66 -8.39 -44.99 -25.50
N THR A 67 -8.54 -46.25 -25.91
CA THR A 67 -9.60 -46.69 -26.83
C THR A 67 -10.70 -47.44 -26.09
N ASP A 68 -11.95 -47.23 -26.47
CA ASP A 68 -13.14 -47.76 -25.78
C ASP A 68 -13.15 -47.39 -24.28
N TRP A 69 -13.05 -46.09 -23.96
CA TRP A 69 -12.96 -45.63 -22.58
C TRP A 69 -14.21 -46.00 -21.74
N ALA A 70 -13.96 -46.41 -20.51
CA ALA A 70 -14.96 -46.77 -19.52
C ALA A 70 -14.67 -46.06 -18.19
N LEU A 71 -15.52 -45.10 -17.81
CA LEU A 71 -15.48 -44.42 -16.52
C LEU A 71 -16.31 -45.19 -15.51
N GLY A 72 -15.77 -45.45 -14.33
CA GLY A 72 -16.47 -46.15 -13.25
C GLY A 72 -16.42 -45.38 -11.94
N TRP A 73 -17.49 -45.47 -11.14
CA TRP A 73 -17.54 -44.94 -9.77
C TRP A 73 -18.59 -45.70 -8.94
N THR A 74 -18.60 -45.47 -7.63
CA THR A 74 -19.62 -46.02 -6.72
C THR A 74 -20.37 -44.89 -6.04
N PHE A 75 -21.70 -44.97 -6.01
CA PHE A 75 -22.56 -44.04 -5.29
C PHE A 75 -22.54 -44.28 -3.78
N PRO A 76 -22.28 -43.27 -2.94
CA PRO A 76 -22.11 -43.47 -1.50
C PRO A 76 -23.43 -43.71 -0.74
N ASP A 77 -24.56 -43.20 -1.24
CA ASP A 77 -25.86 -43.17 -0.53
C ASP A 77 -26.95 -44.01 -1.21
N GLY A 78 -26.55 -44.96 -2.06
CA GLY A 78 -27.47 -45.84 -2.78
C GLY A 78 -28.25 -45.16 -3.90
N GLN A 79 -27.70 -44.08 -4.47
CA GLN A 79 -28.29 -43.37 -5.60
C GLN A 79 -28.48 -44.29 -6.82
N GLN A 80 -29.54 -44.08 -7.59
CA GLN A 80 -29.87 -44.89 -8.77
C GLN A 80 -30.03 -44.02 -10.01
N ILE A 81 -29.28 -44.30 -11.07
CA ILE A 81 -29.40 -43.58 -12.35
C ILE A 81 -30.71 -43.97 -13.03
N THR A 82 -31.49 -42.96 -13.37
CA THR A 82 -32.80 -43.13 -14.03
C THR A 82 -32.74 -42.87 -15.53
N ASN A 83 -31.87 -41.94 -15.96
CA ASN A 83 -31.61 -41.63 -17.37
C ASN A 83 -30.23 -40.99 -17.51
N GLY A 84 -29.50 -41.28 -18.59
CA GLY A 84 -28.18 -40.70 -18.88
C GLY A 84 -28.07 -40.23 -20.34
N TRP A 85 -27.12 -39.34 -20.62
CA TRP A 85 -26.80 -38.85 -21.97
C TRP A 85 -25.29 -38.69 -22.16
N SER A 86 -24.88 -38.56 -23.43
CA SER A 86 -23.47 -38.46 -23.86
C SER A 86 -22.57 -39.64 -23.49
N GLY A 87 -23.11 -40.70 -22.88
CA GLY A 87 -22.44 -41.97 -22.62
C GLY A 87 -23.43 -43.13 -22.50
N ASP A 88 -22.92 -44.36 -22.57
CA ASP A 88 -23.70 -45.58 -22.38
C ASP A 88 -23.57 -46.05 -20.91
N PHE A 89 -24.61 -45.80 -20.11
CA PHE A 89 -24.61 -46.07 -18.67
C PHE A 89 -25.07 -47.50 -18.33
N SER A 90 -24.37 -48.13 -17.40
CA SER A 90 -24.76 -49.37 -16.74
C SER A 90 -24.56 -49.23 -15.24
N GLN A 91 -25.52 -49.73 -14.44
CA GLN A 91 -25.44 -49.70 -12.98
C GLN A 91 -25.81 -51.08 -12.40
N ASP A 92 -25.00 -51.60 -11.47
CA ASP A 92 -25.31 -52.78 -10.66
C ASP A 92 -25.18 -52.44 -9.17
N GLY A 93 -26.33 -52.40 -8.47
CA GLY A 93 -26.39 -51.82 -7.13
C GLY A 93 -25.96 -50.36 -7.16
N ASP A 94 -24.88 -50.04 -6.46
CA ASP A 94 -24.37 -48.68 -6.31
C ASP A 94 -23.18 -48.39 -7.26
N GLN A 95 -22.69 -49.41 -7.98
CA GLN A 95 -21.59 -49.26 -8.93
C GLN A 95 -22.10 -48.82 -10.29
N VAL A 96 -21.55 -47.73 -10.81
CA VAL A 96 -21.82 -47.16 -12.13
C VAL A 96 -20.64 -47.41 -13.04
N THR A 97 -20.93 -47.72 -14.29
CA THR A 97 -19.97 -47.70 -15.40
C THR A 97 -20.57 -46.97 -16.57
N VAL A 98 -19.83 -46.04 -17.15
CA VAL A 98 -20.19 -45.29 -18.35
C VAL A 98 -19.13 -45.53 -19.41
N THR A 99 -19.56 -46.04 -20.56
CA THR A 99 -18.66 -46.19 -21.70
C THR A 99 -18.90 -45.10 -22.73
N GLY A 100 -17.83 -44.66 -23.41
CA GLY A 100 -17.92 -43.69 -24.49
C GLY A 100 -18.90 -44.14 -25.59
N PRO A 101 -19.76 -43.25 -26.11
CA PRO A 101 -20.70 -43.61 -27.15
C PRO A 101 -19.94 -43.95 -28.42
N GLY A 102 -20.46 -44.83 -29.28
CA GLY A 102 -19.71 -45.33 -30.46
C GLY A 102 -19.28 -44.30 -31.53
N TRP A 103 -19.54 -43.00 -31.32
CA TRP A 103 -19.04 -41.88 -32.12
C TRP A 103 -17.92 -41.08 -31.42
N ALA A 104 -17.64 -41.33 -30.14
CA ALA A 104 -16.59 -40.74 -29.30
C ALA A 104 -16.12 -41.76 -28.23
N SER A 105 -15.70 -42.95 -28.70
CA SER A 105 -15.25 -44.06 -27.84
C SER A 105 -13.76 -44.00 -27.49
N ASP A 106 -13.00 -43.15 -28.16
CA ASP A 106 -11.56 -42.97 -27.94
C ASP A 106 -11.33 -41.64 -27.21
N LEU A 107 -10.32 -41.58 -26.35
CA LEU A 107 -9.91 -40.41 -25.56
C LEU A 107 -8.39 -40.28 -25.67
N ASP A 108 -7.91 -39.35 -26.49
CA ASP A 108 -6.46 -39.10 -26.66
C ASP A 108 -5.84 -38.52 -25.37
N SER A 109 -4.51 -38.47 -25.30
CA SER A 109 -3.79 -37.87 -24.15
C SER A 109 -4.06 -36.35 -24.11
N GLY A 110 -4.44 -35.84 -22.94
CA GLY A 110 -4.88 -34.47 -22.71
C GLY A 110 -6.31 -34.16 -23.17
N GLU A 111 -7.07 -35.16 -23.63
CA GLU A 111 -8.46 -34.99 -24.06
C GLU A 111 -9.44 -35.32 -22.92
N SER A 112 -10.59 -34.64 -22.93
CA SER A 112 -11.64 -34.80 -21.92
C SER A 112 -12.97 -35.25 -22.51
N ALA A 113 -13.75 -36.01 -21.73
CA ALA A 113 -15.10 -36.41 -22.10
C ALA A 113 -16.08 -36.17 -20.95
N THR A 114 -17.17 -35.45 -21.24
CA THR A 114 -18.24 -35.16 -20.28
C THR A 114 -19.49 -35.98 -20.56
N VAL A 115 -20.02 -36.63 -19.52
CA VAL A 115 -21.29 -37.37 -19.54
C VAL A 115 -22.22 -36.84 -18.46
N GLY A 116 -23.51 -36.78 -18.75
CA GLY A 116 -24.50 -36.29 -17.79
C GLY A 116 -25.60 -37.31 -17.52
N PHE A 117 -26.18 -37.25 -16.32
CA PHE A 117 -27.27 -38.15 -15.95
C PHE A 117 -28.24 -37.54 -14.93
N GLN A 118 -29.41 -38.16 -14.83
CA GLN A 118 -30.42 -37.93 -13.80
C GLN A 118 -30.46 -39.11 -12.83
N GLY A 119 -30.17 -38.87 -11.56
CA GLY A 119 -30.21 -39.84 -10.46
C GLY A 119 -31.43 -39.68 -9.56
N GLY A 120 -31.84 -40.77 -8.91
CA GLY A 120 -32.79 -40.77 -7.80
C GLY A 120 -32.09 -41.14 -6.49
N THR A 121 -32.42 -40.43 -5.40
CA THR A 121 -31.96 -40.74 -4.04
C THR A 121 -33.15 -40.94 -3.09
N SER A 122 -32.95 -41.67 -2.00
CA SER A 122 -33.95 -41.86 -0.92
C SER A 122 -33.48 -41.36 0.46
N GLY A 123 -32.36 -40.64 0.48
CA GLY A 123 -31.68 -40.10 1.66
C GLY A 123 -30.71 -38.98 1.27
N SER A 124 -29.50 -39.00 1.81
CA SER A 124 -28.41 -38.09 1.43
C SER A 124 -28.02 -38.25 -0.05
N ASN A 125 -27.34 -37.25 -0.61
CA ASN A 125 -26.86 -37.28 -2.00
C ASN A 125 -25.36 -36.93 -2.07
N GLY A 126 -24.53 -37.75 -1.42
CA GLY A 126 -23.08 -37.60 -1.44
C GLY A 126 -22.49 -37.82 -2.83
N VAL A 127 -21.48 -37.03 -3.15
CA VAL A 127 -20.71 -37.10 -4.40
C VAL A 127 -19.74 -38.31 -4.33
N PRO A 128 -19.56 -39.09 -5.41
CA PRO A 128 -18.54 -40.14 -5.46
C PRO A 128 -17.14 -39.56 -5.29
N THR A 129 -16.32 -40.16 -4.43
CA THR A 129 -14.96 -39.70 -4.12
C THR A 129 -13.87 -40.45 -4.88
N GLU A 130 -14.22 -41.53 -5.58
CA GLU A 130 -13.27 -42.32 -6.38
C GLU A 130 -13.87 -42.61 -7.76
N PHE A 131 -13.06 -42.34 -8.79
CA PHE A 131 -13.37 -42.64 -10.18
C PHE A 131 -12.29 -43.52 -10.78
N THR A 132 -12.65 -44.38 -11.72
CA THR A 132 -11.69 -45.19 -12.49
C THR A 132 -11.85 -45.00 -13.99
N LEU A 133 -10.77 -44.81 -14.73
CA LEU A 133 -10.74 -44.89 -16.19
C LEU A 133 -10.18 -46.26 -16.61
N ASN A 134 -11.00 -47.06 -17.30
CA ASN A 134 -10.68 -48.44 -17.69
C ASN A 134 -10.20 -49.36 -16.55
N GLY A 135 -10.64 -49.05 -15.32
CA GLY A 135 -10.28 -49.78 -14.11
C GLY A 135 -9.01 -49.29 -13.40
N THR A 136 -8.34 -48.24 -13.92
CA THR A 136 -7.30 -47.50 -13.20
C THR A 136 -7.95 -46.33 -12.44
N VAL A 137 -7.65 -46.13 -11.15
CA VAL A 137 -8.17 -45.01 -10.36
C VAL A 137 -7.62 -43.69 -10.89
N CYS A 138 -8.49 -42.71 -11.10
CA CYS A 138 -8.13 -41.34 -11.47
C CYS A 138 -7.71 -40.56 -10.23
N GLY A 139 -6.63 -39.79 -10.34
CA GLY A 139 -6.10 -38.91 -9.29
C GLY A 139 -5.19 -39.55 -8.22
N GLY A 140 -5.00 -40.87 -8.17
CA GLY A 140 -4.34 -41.51 -7.02
C GLY A 140 -2.84 -41.20 -6.85
N GLY A 141 -2.50 -40.19 -6.05
CA GLY A 141 -1.58 -40.39 -4.93
C GLY A 141 -2.28 -41.29 -3.90
N GLY A 142 -1.64 -42.38 -3.49
CA GLY A 142 -2.34 -43.48 -2.80
C GLY A 142 -2.76 -43.12 -1.38
N GLY A 143 -4.07 -42.88 -1.17
CA GLY A 143 -4.72 -42.90 0.14
C GLY A 143 -6.11 -43.55 0.07
N ASP A 144 -6.44 -44.39 1.05
CA ASP A 144 -7.71 -45.14 1.18
C ASP A 144 -8.87 -44.16 1.51
N PRO A 145 -10.10 -44.26 0.94
CA PRO A 145 -11.18 -43.27 1.11
C PRO A 145 -11.87 -43.29 2.50
N GLY A 146 -11.17 -43.75 3.53
CA GLY A 146 -11.57 -43.69 4.93
C GLY A 146 -10.48 -43.14 5.84
N ASN A 147 -9.53 -42.38 5.27
CA ASN A 147 -8.39 -41.78 5.95
C ASN A 147 -8.57 -40.26 6.06
N THR A 148 -8.41 -39.70 7.26
CA THR A 148 -8.47 -38.27 7.53
C THR A 148 -7.04 -37.74 7.64
N PRO A 149 -6.64 -36.68 6.92
CA PRO A 149 -5.28 -36.16 7.01
C PRO A 149 -4.87 -35.80 8.44
N PRO A 150 -3.59 -35.95 8.81
CA PRO A 150 -3.09 -35.64 10.14
C PRO A 150 -3.07 -34.13 10.42
N ASP A 151 -3.20 -33.73 11.69
CA ASP A 151 -2.88 -32.36 12.14
C ASP A 151 -1.38 -32.25 12.43
N VAL A 152 -0.76 -31.09 12.14
CA VAL A 152 0.64 -30.81 12.47
C VAL A 152 0.89 -29.35 12.83
N SER A 153 1.75 -29.11 13.81
CA SER A 153 2.29 -27.79 14.13
C SER A 153 3.77 -27.88 14.49
N LEU A 154 4.55 -26.88 14.05
CA LEU A 154 5.91 -26.69 14.54
C LEU A 154 5.88 -26.21 15.99
N THR A 155 6.85 -26.68 16.77
CA THR A 155 7.03 -26.34 18.19
C THR A 155 8.46 -25.91 18.51
N SER A 156 9.39 -26.09 17.57
CA SER A 156 10.75 -25.58 17.65
C SER A 156 11.34 -25.49 16.22
N PRO A 157 12.10 -24.44 15.90
CA PRO A 157 12.40 -23.27 16.74
C PRO A 157 11.18 -22.38 17.05
N GLU A 158 11.38 -21.39 17.92
CA GLU A 158 10.40 -20.29 18.06
C GLU A 158 10.47 -19.41 16.82
N ASP A 159 9.36 -18.78 16.46
CA ASP A 159 9.30 -17.85 15.34
C ASP A 159 10.21 -16.63 15.59
N GLY A 160 10.99 -16.24 14.59
CA GLY A 160 12.03 -15.20 14.69
C GLY A 160 13.33 -15.66 15.36
N ALA A 161 13.53 -16.95 15.60
CA ALA A 161 14.76 -17.43 16.24
C ALA A 161 15.99 -17.26 15.33
N THR A 162 17.09 -16.81 15.91
CA THR A 162 18.38 -16.63 15.23
C THR A 162 19.38 -17.71 15.64
N PHE A 163 20.08 -18.31 14.66
CA PHE A 163 21.09 -19.35 14.83
C PHE A 163 22.41 -18.99 14.15
N LEU A 164 23.51 -19.59 14.61
CA LEU A 164 24.79 -19.44 13.92
C LEU A 164 24.92 -20.40 12.75
N ALA A 165 25.60 -19.95 11.69
CA ALA A 165 26.01 -20.81 10.59
C ALA A 165 26.81 -22.01 11.12
N ASP A 166 26.51 -23.19 10.60
CA ASP A 166 27.02 -24.49 11.07
C ASP A 166 26.55 -24.95 12.47
N GLU A 167 25.68 -24.21 13.17
CA GLU A 167 24.96 -24.72 14.35
C GLU A 167 23.92 -25.78 13.95
N ASP A 168 23.72 -26.76 14.82
CA ASP A 168 22.67 -27.76 14.67
C ASP A 168 21.35 -27.17 15.18
N ILE A 169 20.43 -26.82 14.29
CA ILE A 169 19.10 -26.29 14.64
C ILE A 169 18.16 -27.47 14.92
N GLU A 170 17.63 -27.56 16.13
CA GLU A 170 16.66 -28.61 16.50
C GLU A 170 15.26 -28.21 16.01
N LEU A 171 14.70 -29.00 15.10
CA LEU A 171 13.34 -28.86 14.62
C LEU A 171 12.46 -29.84 15.37
N ALA A 172 11.31 -29.39 15.86
CA ALA A 172 10.36 -30.25 16.56
C ALA A 172 8.93 -29.92 16.14
N ALA A 173 8.10 -30.94 15.95
CA ALA A 173 6.70 -30.79 15.60
C ALA A 173 5.81 -31.67 16.48
N GLU A 174 4.61 -31.18 16.78
CA GLU A 174 3.52 -32.00 17.27
C GLU A 174 2.65 -32.39 16.07
N ALA A 175 2.47 -33.69 15.86
CA ALA A 175 1.59 -34.21 14.83
C ALA A 175 0.68 -35.31 15.39
N SER A 176 -0.57 -35.32 14.98
CA SER A 176 -1.54 -36.33 15.40
C SER A 176 -2.52 -36.67 14.30
N ASP A 177 -2.97 -37.90 14.27
CA ASP A 177 -3.99 -38.37 13.33
C ASP A 177 -5.19 -38.90 14.12
N SER A 178 -6.39 -38.52 13.68
CA SER A 178 -7.65 -38.75 14.37
C SER A 178 -8.25 -40.13 14.09
N ASP A 179 -7.93 -40.75 12.93
CA ASP A 179 -8.45 -42.07 12.54
C ASP A 179 -7.38 -43.13 12.26
N GLY A 180 -6.11 -42.75 12.21
CA GLY A 180 -4.97 -43.67 12.15
C GLY A 180 -3.80 -43.28 13.06
N SER A 181 -2.60 -43.31 12.50
CA SER A 181 -1.36 -42.89 13.13
C SER A 181 -0.48 -42.15 12.13
N VAL A 182 0.19 -41.08 12.56
CA VAL A 182 1.22 -40.42 11.75
C VAL A 182 2.37 -41.40 11.46
N GLU A 183 2.61 -41.70 10.18
CA GLU A 183 3.71 -42.54 9.69
C GLU A 183 5.04 -41.81 9.75
N GLN A 184 5.06 -40.52 9.37
CA GLN A 184 6.25 -39.67 9.46
C GLN A 184 5.93 -38.16 9.44
N VAL A 185 6.87 -37.34 9.92
CA VAL A 185 6.89 -35.88 9.74
C VAL A 185 8.16 -35.50 8.99
N VAL A 186 8.00 -34.74 7.92
CA VAL A 186 9.07 -34.17 7.08
C VAL A 186 9.26 -32.71 7.48
N PHE A 187 10.49 -32.29 7.73
CA PHE A 187 10.84 -30.91 8.04
C PHE A 187 11.54 -30.28 6.84
N GLU A 188 11.17 -29.06 6.49
CA GLU A 188 11.64 -28.35 5.30
C GLU A 188 12.06 -26.92 5.66
N ALA A 189 13.04 -26.37 4.93
CA ALA A 189 13.41 -24.95 4.96
C ALA A 189 13.41 -24.42 3.52
N ASP A 190 12.63 -23.36 3.25
CA ASP A 190 12.36 -22.82 1.90
C ASP A 190 11.99 -23.90 0.88
N GLY A 191 11.15 -24.86 1.30
CA GLY A 191 10.74 -26.01 0.49
C GLY A 191 11.83 -27.06 0.22
N THR A 192 12.97 -27.00 0.91
CA THR A 192 14.03 -28.02 0.85
C THR A 192 13.96 -28.94 2.07
N GLU A 193 13.79 -30.25 1.84
CA GLU A 193 13.80 -31.25 2.92
C GLU A 193 15.11 -31.21 3.73
N ILE A 194 14.95 -30.98 5.04
CA ILE A 194 16.01 -31.03 6.05
C ILE A 194 16.13 -32.44 6.64
N GLY A 195 14.99 -33.04 6.99
CA GLY A 195 14.95 -34.35 7.60
C GLY A 195 13.55 -34.89 7.78
N THR A 196 13.46 -36.19 8.05
CA THR A 196 12.20 -36.90 8.27
C THR A 196 12.30 -37.72 9.56
N ASP A 197 11.26 -37.70 10.39
CA ASP A 197 11.14 -38.56 11.57
C ASP A 197 9.83 -39.37 11.55
N GLY A 198 9.96 -40.68 11.80
CA GLY A 198 8.85 -41.63 11.75
C GLY A 198 8.25 -41.99 13.11
N SER A 199 8.65 -41.32 14.20
CA SER A 199 8.11 -41.63 15.52
C SER A 199 8.16 -40.49 16.52
N ALA A 200 7.00 -40.13 17.10
CA ALA A 200 6.90 -39.12 18.13
C ALA A 200 7.81 -39.38 19.38
N PRO A 201 8.44 -38.35 19.97
CA PRO A 201 8.39 -36.93 19.56
C PRO A 201 9.13 -36.72 18.23
N TYR A 202 8.46 -36.03 17.28
CA TYR A 202 9.00 -35.82 15.93
C TYR A 202 10.05 -34.74 15.98
N THR A 203 11.30 -35.11 15.69
CA THR A 203 12.39 -34.14 15.66
C THR A 203 13.32 -34.35 14.48
N ALA A 204 13.86 -33.26 13.97
CA ALA A 204 14.96 -33.25 13.02
C ALA A 204 16.08 -32.32 13.52
N THR A 205 17.27 -32.50 12.96
CA THR A 205 18.39 -31.60 13.20
C THR A 205 18.83 -31.05 11.86
N TRP A 206 18.73 -29.74 11.72
CA TRP A 206 19.22 -29.03 10.55
C TRP A 206 20.67 -28.64 10.77
N SER A 207 21.58 -29.25 10.01
CA SER A 207 23.02 -28.96 10.09
C SER A 207 23.51 -28.27 8.82
N GLY A 208 24.37 -27.27 8.97
CA GLY A 208 25.08 -26.63 7.85
C GLY A 208 24.19 -25.76 6.97
N SER A 209 23.22 -25.08 7.59
CA SER A 209 22.49 -23.96 6.98
C SER A 209 23.48 -22.88 6.52
N GLY A 210 23.23 -22.31 5.34
CA GLY A 210 23.92 -21.09 4.92
C GLY A 210 23.39 -19.90 5.71
N THR A 211 24.07 -18.75 5.63
CA THR A 211 23.53 -17.52 6.21
C THR A 211 22.33 -17.02 5.41
N GLY A 212 21.33 -16.49 6.11
CA GLY A 212 20.14 -15.88 5.51
C GLY A 212 18.88 -16.10 6.34
N PRO A 213 17.80 -15.37 6.03
CA PRO A 213 16.47 -15.71 6.51
C PRO A 213 15.99 -17.00 5.84
N TYR A 214 15.18 -17.78 6.56
CA TYR A 214 14.57 -19.01 6.08
C TYR A 214 13.14 -19.14 6.62
N SER A 215 12.28 -19.73 5.81
CA SER A 215 10.94 -20.18 6.20
C SER A 215 10.96 -21.68 6.47
N VAL A 216 10.68 -22.10 7.72
CA VAL A 216 10.71 -23.52 8.13
C VAL A 216 9.30 -24.06 8.29
N THR A 217 9.03 -25.23 7.72
CA THR A 217 7.73 -25.93 7.80
C THR A 217 7.88 -27.40 8.24
N ALA A 218 6.79 -27.98 8.74
CA ALA A 218 6.69 -29.43 9.00
C ALA A 218 5.46 -30.02 8.29
N THR A 219 5.68 -31.10 7.54
CA THR A 219 4.64 -31.84 6.83
C THR A 219 4.44 -33.22 7.46
N ALA A 220 3.29 -33.47 8.08
CA ALA A 220 2.94 -34.78 8.64
C ALA A 220 2.26 -35.66 7.60
N ILE A 221 2.61 -36.96 7.58
CA ILE A 221 2.10 -37.99 6.68
C ILE A 221 1.58 -39.15 7.55
N ASP A 222 0.34 -39.61 7.34
CA ASP A 222 -0.26 -40.71 8.10
C ASP A 222 -0.01 -42.12 7.53
N ASP A 223 -0.43 -43.17 8.25
CA ASP A 223 -0.23 -44.58 7.90
C ASP A 223 -1.05 -45.07 6.69
N ALA A 224 -1.87 -44.18 6.13
CA ALA A 224 -2.59 -44.37 4.89
C ALA A 224 -2.18 -43.36 3.79
N GLY A 225 -1.16 -42.53 4.04
CA GLY A 225 -0.49 -41.68 3.05
C GLY A 225 -1.12 -40.30 2.82
N ALA A 226 -2.03 -39.80 3.67
CA ALA A 226 -2.46 -38.40 3.57
C ALA A 226 -1.52 -37.47 4.33
N GLU A 227 -1.42 -36.22 3.85
CA GLU A 227 -0.41 -35.26 4.27
C GLU A 227 -1.04 -33.92 4.70
N THR A 228 -0.41 -33.19 5.60
CA THR A 228 -0.75 -31.80 5.97
C THR A 228 0.52 -31.07 6.39
N SER A 229 0.65 -29.79 6.02
CA SER A 229 1.80 -28.93 6.38
C SER A 229 1.41 -27.91 7.45
N SER A 230 2.34 -27.57 8.33
CA SER A 230 2.19 -26.52 9.32
C SER A 230 2.26 -25.12 8.70
N SER A 231 1.84 -24.10 9.45
CA SER A 231 2.28 -22.72 9.20
C SER A 231 3.81 -22.63 9.22
N PRO A 232 4.40 -21.74 8.41
CA PRO A 232 5.83 -21.49 8.45
C PRO A 232 6.24 -20.77 9.74
N ILE A 233 7.51 -20.92 10.12
CA ILE A 233 8.17 -20.07 11.11
C ILE A 233 9.42 -19.45 10.47
N ALA A 234 9.65 -18.16 10.74
CA ALA A 234 10.82 -17.43 10.28
C ALA A 234 12.02 -17.77 11.17
N VAL A 235 13.15 -18.07 10.53
CA VAL A 235 14.42 -18.36 11.20
C VAL A 235 15.53 -17.57 10.50
N GLU A 236 16.39 -16.92 11.28
CA GLU A 236 17.57 -16.24 10.74
C GLU A 236 18.83 -17.05 11.05
N VAL A 237 19.69 -17.26 10.04
CA VAL A 237 21.00 -17.87 10.23
C VAL A 237 22.09 -16.85 9.93
N ILE A 238 22.96 -16.57 10.90
CA ILE A 238 24.01 -15.55 10.82
C ILE A 238 25.41 -16.17 10.90
N ASP A 239 26.43 -15.57 10.29
CA ASP A 239 27.81 -16.13 10.27
C ASP A 239 28.49 -16.06 11.65
N GLN A 240 28.12 -15.07 12.45
CA GLN A 240 28.62 -14.83 13.80
C GLN A 240 27.59 -14.00 14.57
N PRO A 241 27.54 -14.08 15.91
CA PRO A 241 26.61 -13.26 16.68
C PRO A 241 27.01 -11.78 16.59
N GLU A 242 26.05 -10.88 16.69
CA GLU A 242 26.25 -9.43 16.57
C GLU A 242 26.10 -8.71 17.90
N ILE A 243 26.87 -7.63 18.05
CA ILE A 243 26.60 -6.59 19.06
C ILE A 243 25.60 -5.64 18.42
N VAL A 244 24.55 -5.30 19.16
CA VAL A 244 23.56 -4.31 18.77
C VAL A 244 23.84 -3.04 19.56
N ALA A 245 23.73 -1.87 18.92
CA ALA A 245 23.77 -0.59 19.59
C ALA A 245 22.63 0.28 19.06
N ALA A 246 21.81 0.82 19.97
CA ALA A 246 20.63 1.59 19.62
C ALA A 246 20.56 2.87 20.46
N PRO A 247 20.17 4.01 19.86
CA PRO A 247 20.04 4.21 18.41
C PRO A 247 21.43 4.20 17.71
N SER A 248 21.46 4.03 16.38
CA SER A 248 22.71 4.03 15.61
C SER A 248 23.31 5.44 15.43
N GLY A 249 22.54 6.49 15.76
CA GLY A 249 22.96 7.89 15.78
C GLY A 249 22.44 8.62 17.03
N VAL A 250 23.26 9.48 17.65
CA VAL A 250 22.80 10.38 18.73
C VAL A 250 23.38 11.78 18.62
N SER A 251 22.55 12.78 18.90
CA SER A 251 22.97 14.17 19.02
C SER A 251 23.36 14.53 20.46
N VAL A 252 24.48 15.25 20.64
CA VAL A 252 24.95 15.72 21.95
C VAL A 252 25.25 17.21 21.95
N ARG A 253 24.62 17.96 22.85
CA ARG A 253 24.91 19.40 23.02
C ARG A 253 26.37 19.59 23.41
N GLN A 254 27.02 20.62 22.85
CA GLN A 254 28.40 20.92 23.20
C GLN A 254 28.56 21.14 24.71
N GLY A 255 29.46 20.38 25.34
CA GLY A 255 29.64 20.38 26.80
C GLY A 255 28.64 19.54 27.61
N GLY A 256 27.72 18.86 26.92
CA GLY A 256 26.72 17.95 27.49
C GLY A 256 27.13 16.47 27.43
N GLU A 257 26.16 15.62 27.72
CA GLU A 257 26.25 14.17 27.62
C GLU A 257 25.03 13.64 26.86
N ALA A 258 25.22 12.55 26.12
CA ALA A 258 24.18 11.75 25.47
C ALA A 258 24.44 10.27 25.76
N THR A 259 23.42 9.44 25.57
CA THR A 259 23.47 8.00 25.86
C THR A 259 22.98 7.21 24.67
N PHE A 260 23.55 6.02 24.49
CA PHE A 260 23.01 4.96 23.64
C PHE A 260 23.17 3.64 24.38
N ASP A 261 22.36 2.65 24.04
CA ASP A 261 22.38 1.34 24.66
C ASP A 261 23.09 0.32 23.80
N VAL A 262 23.66 -0.69 24.45
CA VAL A 262 24.34 -1.82 23.80
C VAL A 262 23.76 -3.13 24.34
N SER A 263 23.53 -4.07 23.45
CA SER A 263 23.12 -5.45 23.76
C SER A 263 23.80 -6.43 22.78
N LEU A 264 23.48 -7.72 22.90
CA LEU A 264 23.87 -8.75 21.93
C LEU A 264 22.62 -9.24 21.18
N SER A 265 22.80 -9.78 19.98
CA SER A 265 21.74 -10.43 19.19
C SER A 265 21.42 -11.86 19.65
N ASN A 266 22.33 -12.52 20.38
CA ASN A 266 22.12 -13.87 20.88
C ASN A 266 22.76 -14.09 22.26
N ALA A 267 22.19 -15.04 23.01
CA ALA A 267 22.72 -15.51 24.27
C ALA A 267 24.15 -16.07 24.12
N PRO A 268 25.16 -15.52 24.82
CA PRO A 268 26.52 -16.03 24.72
C PRO A 268 26.72 -17.32 25.53
N ASP A 269 27.44 -18.29 24.96
CA ASP A 269 27.90 -19.51 25.65
C ASP A 269 28.76 -19.24 26.90
N SER A 270 29.42 -18.08 26.93
CA SER A 270 30.23 -17.61 28.05
C SER A 270 30.31 -16.09 28.04
N ALA A 271 30.44 -15.48 29.22
CA ALA A 271 30.43 -14.02 29.35
C ALA A 271 31.35 -13.32 28.33
N VAL A 272 30.80 -12.32 27.64
CA VAL A 272 31.43 -11.54 26.58
C VAL A 272 31.73 -10.15 27.12
N ASP A 273 33.00 -9.75 27.06
CA ASP A 273 33.40 -8.37 27.35
C ASP A 273 33.33 -7.56 26.05
N VAL A 274 32.46 -6.54 26.03
CA VAL A 274 32.30 -5.60 24.93
C VAL A 274 32.98 -4.29 25.30
N GLY A 275 33.95 -3.88 24.48
CA GLY A 275 34.62 -2.59 24.60
C GLY A 275 33.98 -1.56 23.68
N VAL A 276 33.64 -0.40 24.23
CA VAL A 276 33.06 0.71 23.48
C VAL A 276 34.04 1.87 23.47
N ALA A 277 34.46 2.29 22.28
CA ALA A 277 35.42 3.36 22.12
C ALA A 277 35.19 4.12 20.83
N ARG A 278 35.51 5.42 20.86
CA ARG A 278 35.59 6.24 19.65
C ARG A 278 36.61 5.67 18.68
N SER A 279 36.15 5.25 17.51
CA SER A 279 36.96 4.71 16.43
C SER A 279 37.41 5.79 15.45
N GLU A 280 36.54 6.77 15.15
CA GLU A 280 36.79 7.84 14.17
C GLU A 280 36.24 9.21 14.62
N GLY A 281 36.57 10.28 13.88
CA GLY A 281 36.01 11.62 14.07
C GLY A 281 36.57 12.46 15.23
N SER A 282 35.71 13.36 15.75
CA SER A 282 36.04 14.46 16.65
C SER A 282 36.71 14.01 17.96
N GLN A 283 37.72 14.78 18.39
CA GLN A 283 38.39 14.53 19.67
C GLN A 283 37.64 15.10 20.87
N ASP A 284 36.63 15.93 20.61
CA ASP A 284 35.81 16.58 21.62
C ASP A 284 34.76 15.64 22.20
N LEU A 285 34.42 14.59 21.46
CA LEU A 285 33.54 13.51 21.88
C LEU A 285 34.31 12.35 22.51
N GLY A 286 33.85 11.83 23.64
CA GLY A 286 34.45 10.65 24.27
C GLY A 286 33.54 9.96 25.27
N VAL A 287 33.73 8.64 25.42
CA VAL A 287 32.99 7.81 26.37
C VAL A 287 33.29 8.27 27.80
N SER A 288 32.27 8.75 28.52
CA SER A 288 32.36 9.15 29.92
C SER A 288 31.99 8.00 30.86
N SER A 289 31.11 7.09 30.44
CA SER A 289 30.68 5.88 31.16
C SER A 289 30.28 4.76 30.18
N GLY A 290 30.30 3.49 30.60
CA GLY A 290 29.93 2.35 29.71
C GLY A 290 31.00 1.88 28.70
N GLY A 291 32.26 2.33 28.80
CA GLY A 291 33.31 1.95 27.85
C GLY A 291 33.79 0.48 27.90
N GLU A 292 33.42 -0.26 28.95
CA GLU A 292 33.64 -1.70 29.09
C GLU A 292 32.35 -2.31 29.68
N LEU A 293 31.67 -3.14 28.90
CA LEU A 293 30.42 -3.83 29.22
C LEU A 293 30.67 -5.34 29.29
N THR A 294 29.86 -6.06 30.06
CA THR A 294 29.93 -7.52 30.13
C THR A 294 28.52 -8.08 29.98
N PHE A 295 28.33 -8.95 28.99
CA PHE A 295 27.08 -9.65 28.74
C PHE A 295 27.24 -11.13 29.05
N THR A 296 26.20 -11.75 29.60
CA THR A 296 26.14 -13.16 29.98
C THR A 296 24.90 -13.81 29.38
N ALA A 297 24.79 -15.13 29.45
CA ALA A 297 23.60 -15.84 28.98
C ALA A 297 22.28 -15.40 29.65
N ASP A 298 22.35 -14.74 30.81
CA ASP A 298 21.16 -14.30 31.56
C ASP A 298 20.77 -12.82 31.30
N ASP A 299 21.62 -12.04 30.62
CA ASP A 299 21.47 -10.57 30.47
C ASP A 299 22.06 -10.03 29.15
N TRP A 300 22.08 -10.87 28.11
CA TRP A 300 22.66 -10.52 26.80
C TRP A 300 21.79 -9.57 25.99
N ASP A 301 20.48 -9.72 26.13
CA ASP A 301 19.40 -8.92 25.55
C ASP A 301 19.07 -7.70 26.41
N ALA A 302 19.58 -7.64 27.65
CA ALA A 302 19.40 -6.49 28.52
C ALA A 302 20.30 -5.34 28.08
N GLU A 303 19.69 -4.24 27.68
CA GLU A 303 20.34 -2.98 27.32
C GLU A 303 21.28 -2.48 28.42
N GLN A 304 22.52 -2.18 28.03
CA GLN A 304 23.51 -1.57 28.89
C GLN A 304 23.94 -0.20 28.34
N GLU A 305 23.58 0.84 29.09
CA GLU A 305 23.83 2.24 28.74
C GLU A 305 25.31 2.59 28.61
N VAL A 306 25.65 3.27 27.52
CA VAL A 306 26.92 3.94 27.26
C VAL A 306 26.69 5.44 27.26
N THR A 307 27.46 6.17 28.07
CA THR A 307 27.40 7.65 28.10
C THR A 307 28.57 8.24 27.32
N VAL A 308 28.27 9.11 26.36
CA VAL A 308 29.24 9.92 25.62
C VAL A 308 29.14 11.38 26.05
N SER A 309 30.28 12.01 26.29
CA SER A 309 30.37 13.43 26.64
C SER A 309 31.00 14.25 25.51
N SER A 310 30.50 15.46 25.29
CA SER A 310 31.13 16.49 24.48
C SER A 310 31.96 17.45 25.36
N ALA A 311 33.10 17.91 24.84
CA ALA A 311 33.92 18.92 25.51
C ALA A 311 33.32 20.34 25.34
N ASP A 312 33.11 21.04 26.46
CA ASP A 312 32.73 22.46 26.48
C ASP A 312 33.91 23.37 26.09
N ASN A 313 34.20 23.45 24.79
CA ASN A 313 35.35 24.16 24.26
C ASN A 313 35.00 25.37 23.36
N GLY A 314 33.72 25.55 22.99
CA GLY A 314 33.26 26.61 22.08
C GLY A 314 33.88 26.51 20.68
N GLY A 315 34.34 25.32 20.31
CA GLY A 315 34.95 24.98 19.03
C GLY A 315 33.90 24.69 17.95
N SER A 316 34.37 24.39 16.74
CA SER A 316 33.50 23.90 15.67
C SER A 316 32.87 22.58 16.10
N LEU A 317 31.57 22.42 15.83
CA LEU A 317 30.86 21.15 15.98
C LEU A 317 31.54 20.07 15.13
N GLY A 318 31.52 18.84 15.60
CA GLY A 318 31.98 17.69 14.84
C GLY A 318 31.26 16.42 15.25
N SER A 319 31.31 15.40 14.39
CA SER A 319 30.81 14.07 14.70
C SER A 319 31.95 13.09 15.01
N ALA A 320 31.63 11.99 15.67
CA ALA A 320 32.54 10.90 15.95
C ALA A 320 31.82 9.55 15.95
N VAL A 321 32.45 8.54 15.36
CA VAL A 321 31.93 7.16 15.37
C VAL A 321 32.48 6.44 16.59
N PHE A 322 31.60 5.78 17.33
CA PHE A 322 31.91 4.91 18.46
C PHE A 322 31.64 3.47 18.05
N THR A 323 32.62 2.60 18.22
CA THR A 323 32.48 1.17 17.88
C THR A 323 32.40 0.36 19.15
N ALA A 324 31.32 -0.41 19.28
CA ALA A 324 31.16 -1.46 20.28
C ALA A 324 31.72 -2.78 19.69
N SER A 325 32.70 -3.38 20.35
CA SER A 325 33.36 -4.58 19.83
C SER A 325 33.68 -5.60 20.92
N GLY A 326 33.44 -6.88 20.61
CA GLY A 326 33.62 -8.02 21.49
C GLY A 326 34.27 -9.18 20.74
N ALA A 327 34.96 -10.08 21.45
CA ALA A 327 35.64 -11.19 20.81
C ALA A 327 34.64 -12.22 20.28
N GLY A 328 34.64 -12.47 18.97
CA GLY A 328 33.76 -13.45 18.33
C GLY A 328 32.39 -12.89 17.94
N TYR A 329 32.23 -11.56 17.96
CA TYR A 329 31.00 -10.88 17.58
C TYR A 329 31.23 -9.88 16.43
N GLY A 330 30.20 -9.66 15.62
CA GLY A 330 30.06 -8.46 14.78
C GLY A 330 30.06 -7.20 15.65
N SER A 331 30.64 -6.12 15.16
CA SER A 331 30.69 -4.84 15.89
C SER A 331 29.56 -3.91 15.44
N ALA A 332 28.88 -3.27 16.39
CA ALA A 332 28.01 -2.13 16.11
C ALA A 332 28.79 -0.81 16.12
N THR A 333 28.27 0.16 15.39
CA THR A 333 28.76 1.54 15.39
C THR A 333 27.64 2.51 15.71
N VAL A 334 27.94 3.52 16.52
CA VAL A 334 27.06 4.65 16.79
C VAL A 334 27.75 5.93 16.34
N GLU A 335 27.11 6.72 15.47
CA GLU A 335 27.55 8.08 15.15
C GLU A 335 27.04 9.05 16.21
N VAL A 336 27.95 9.81 16.82
CA VAL A 336 27.60 10.87 17.78
C VAL A 336 27.91 12.21 17.15
N THR A 337 26.93 13.09 17.05
CA THR A 337 27.07 14.41 16.42
C THR A 337 26.93 15.52 17.45
N GLU A 338 27.89 16.44 17.51
CA GLU A 338 27.78 17.62 18.37
C GLU A 338 26.77 18.62 17.80
N ILE A 339 25.83 19.06 18.64
CA ILE A 339 24.93 20.20 18.37
C ILE A 339 25.30 21.40 19.26
N ASP A 340 24.89 22.62 18.89
CA ASP A 340 25.28 23.82 19.65
C ASP A 340 24.70 23.76 21.08
N ALA A 341 25.44 24.29 22.06
CA ALA A 341 24.97 24.35 23.43
C ALA A 341 23.70 25.22 23.60
N ALA A 342 23.39 26.07 22.61
CA ALA A 342 22.21 26.92 22.55
C ALA A 342 21.04 26.32 21.76
N THR A 343 21.22 25.17 21.08
CA THR A 343 20.15 24.46 20.36
C THR A 343 18.94 24.22 21.27
N SER A 344 17.76 24.60 20.80
CA SER A 344 16.51 24.52 21.57
C SER A 344 16.12 23.06 21.86
N ASP A 345 15.14 22.85 22.74
CA ASP A 345 14.66 21.49 23.03
C ASP A 345 13.88 20.89 21.85
N TYR A 346 13.14 21.72 21.08
CA TYR A 346 12.43 21.25 19.89
C TYR A 346 13.35 21.06 18.68
N GLU A 347 14.38 21.89 18.49
CA GLU A 347 15.39 21.62 17.46
C GLU A 347 16.15 20.31 17.75
N ALA A 348 16.44 20.02 19.03
CA ALA A 348 17.00 18.72 19.42
C ALA A 348 16.02 17.56 19.20
N ALA A 349 14.72 17.74 19.51
CA ALA A 349 13.69 16.73 19.25
C ALA A 349 13.48 16.47 17.75
N PHE A 350 13.61 17.50 16.90
CA PHE A 350 13.61 17.34 15.45
C PHE A 350 14.77 16.44 15.00
N LEU A 351 15.99 16.73 15.46
CA LEU A 351 17.17 15.94 15.07
C LEU A 351 17.08 14.50 15.56
N ASP A 352 16.58 14.28 16.78
CA ASP A 352 16.37 12.92 17.32
C ASP A 352 15.34 12.14 16.50
N GLN A 353 14.19 12.74 16.21
CA GLN A 353 13.16 12.13 15.37
C GLN A 353 13.65 11.90 13.94
N TYR A 354 14.42 12.83 13.37
CA TYR A 354 15.05 12.67 12.07
C TYR A 354 16.02 11.48 12.07
N ASP A 355 16.90 11.39 13.07
CA ASP A 355 17.86 10.30 13.20
C ASP A 355 17.14 8.94 13.28
N LYS A 356 16.04 8.83 14.04
CA LYS A 356 15.20 7.60 14.08
C LYS A 356 14.60 7.25 12.73
N ILE A 357 14.05 8.23 12.01
CA ILE A 357 13.46 8.00 10.67
C ILE A 357 14.54 7.53 9.69
N LYS A 358 15.74 8.12 9.75
CA LYS A 358 16.84 7.81 8.83
C LYS A 358 17.67 6.60 9.22
N ASP A 359 17.48 6.06 10.43
CA ASP A 359 18.13 4.83 10.87
C ASP A 359 17.62 3.65 10.02
N PRO A 360 18.50 2.96 9.26
CA PRO A 360 18.10 1.79 8.49
C PRO A 360 17.47 0.68 9.33
N ASP A 361 17.84 0.58 10.62
CA ASP A 361 17.29 -0.44 11.53
C ASP A 361 15.84 -0.13 11.94
N SER A 362 15.38 1.12 11.79
CA SER A 362 13.97 1.50 11.98
C SER A 362 13.07 1.07 10.83
N GLY A 363 13.61 0.75 9.65
CA GLY A 363 12.85 0.16 8.55
C GLY A 363 11.92 1.12 7.77
N TYR A 364 12.10 2.45 7.83
CA TYR A 364 11.23 3.40 7.11
C TYR A 364 11.42 3.42 5.59
N PHE A 365 12.53 2.91 5.08
CA PHE A 365 12.92 3.02 3.68
C PHE A 365 13.40 1.68 3.11
N ARG A 366 13.21 1.49 1.81
CA ARG A 366 14.02 0.59 0.99
C ARG A 366 15.07 1.38 0.22
N GLU A 367 16.29 0.84 0.12
CA GLU A 367 17.36 1.43 -0.71
C GLU A 367 17.37 0.79 -2.11
N PHE A 368 17.37 1.63 -3.15
CA PHE A 368 17.52 1.23 -4.57
C PHE A 368 18.67 2.02 -5.21
N ASP A 369 19.72 1.32 -5.66
CA ASP A 369 20.88 1.93 -6.37
C ASP A 369 21.47 3.19 -5.68
N GLY A 370 21.36 3.29 -4.35
CA GLY A 370 21.83 4.42 -3.52
C GLY A 370 20.80 5.52 -3.25
N GLY A 371 19.57 5.40 -3.75
CA GLY A 371 18.42 6.25 -3.42
C GLY A 371 17.50 5.57 -2.40
N LEU A 372 16.88 6.36 -1.52
CA LEU A 372 15.94 5.87 -0.51
C LEU A 372 14.49 6.08 -0.98
N VAL A 373 13.69 5.01 -0.94
CA VAL A 373 12.25 5.04 -1.19
C VAL A 373 11.52 4.82 0.13
N PRO A 374 10.77 5.80 0.66
CA PRO A 374 10.04 5.62 1.92
C PRO A 374 8.92 4.61 1.71
N TYR A 375 8.62 3.78 2.70
CA TYR A 375 7.35 3.05 2.75
C TYR A 375 6.23 3.98 3.22
N HIS A 376 4.98 3.52 3.11
CA HIS A 376 3.84 4.17 3.78
C HIS A 376 3.97 4.07 5.30
N SER A 377 4.37 2.90 5.80
CA SER A 377 4.66 2.64 7.21
C SER A 377 5.73 1.56 7.38
N VAL A 378 6.37 1.54 8.54
CA VAL A 378 7.29 0.45 8.94
C VAL A 378 6.55 -0.88 9.06
N GLU A 379 5.33 -0.86 9.61
CA GLU A 379 4.51 -2.06 9.71
C GLU A 379 3.84 -2.39 8.37
N THR A 380 3.87 -3.66 7.96
CA THR A 380 3.32 -4.16 6.69
C THR A 380 1.79 -4.30 6.70
N LEU A 381 1.20 -4.75 7.82
CA LEU A 381 -0.25 -4.92 7.96
C LEU A 381 -0.95 -3.60 8.26
N ILE A 382 -1.21 -2.82 7.22
CA ILE A 382 -2.03 -1.61 7.28
C ILE A 382 -2.88 -1.45 6.03
N VAL A 383 -4.15 -1.06 6.21
CA VAL A 383 -5.11 -0.81 5.12
C VAL A 383 -5.91 0.46 5.44
N GLU A 384 -5.78 1.52 4.64
CA GLU A 384 -6.47 2.80 4.89
C GLU A 384 -6.63 3.71 3.67
N ALA A 385 -5.64 3.68 2.77
CA ALA A 385 -5.69 4.30 1.45
C ALA A 385 -4.80 3.49 0.49
N PRO A 386 -3.48 3.32 0.75
CA PRO A 386 -2.81 2.10 0.35
C PRO A 386 -3.40 0.92 1.13
N ASP A 387 -3.25 -0.27 0.57
CA ASP A 387 -3.78 -1.51 1.14
C ASP A 387 -2.66 -2.49 1.55
N HIS A 388 -1.44 -1.98 1.69
CA HIS A 388 -0.27 -2.63 2.30
C HIS A 388 0.73 -1.57 2.77
N GLY A 389 1.40 -1.78 3.90
CA GLY A 389 2.29 -0.79 4.53
C GLY A 389 3.59 -0.52 3.79
N HIS A 390 4.08 -1.52 3.06
CA HIS A 390 5.24 -1.37 2.18
C HIS A 390 4.85 -1.01 0.73
N ASN A 391 3.59 -0.65 0.49
CA ASN A 391 3.33 0.28 -0.59
C ASN A 391 3.87 1.67 -0.18
N THR A 392 4.05 2.55 -1.14
CA THR A 392 4.32 3.95 -0.87
C THR A 392 3.51 4.84 -1.78
N THR A 393 3.49 6.12 -1.46
CA THR A 393 2.65 7.09 -2.13
C THR A 393 3.42 8.34 -2.50
N SER A 394 2.91 9.09 -3.48
CA SER A 394 3.41 10.44 -3.75
C SER A 394 3.30 11.34 -2.51
N GLU A 395 2.33 11.07 -1.63
CA GLU A 395 2.26 11.71 -0.31
C GLU A 395 3.51 11.42 0.52
N ALA A 396 3.91 10.16 0.70
CA ALA A 396 5.11 9.79 1.45
C ALA A 396 6.37 10.46 0.87
N PHE A 397 6.53 10.48 -0.47
CA PHE A 397 7.62 11.22 -1.12
C PHE A 397 7.57 12.74 -0.84
N SER A 398 6.39 13.36 -0.88
CA SER A 398 6.25 14.78 -0.57
C SER A 398 6.58 15.12 0.89
N TYR A 399 6.34 14.19 1.81
CA TYR A 399 6.76 14.28 3.21
C TYR A 399 8.23 14.01 3.40
N TYR A 400 8.82 13.13 2.58
CA TYR A 400 10.25 12.86 2.60
C TYR A 400 11.03 14.12 2.23
N LEU A 401 10.59 14.83 1.19
CA LEU A 401 11.12 16.14 0.85
C LEU A 401 10.99 17.16 2.00
N TRP A 402 9.86 17.17 2.71
CA TRP A 402 9.64 18.12 3.81
C TRP A 402 10.61 17.88 4.97
N LEU A 403 10.78 16.61 5.35
CA LEU A 403 11.74 16.19 6.37
C LEU A 403 13.15 16.68 6.02
N GLU A 404 13.57 16.46 4.77
CA GLU A 404 14.92 16.82 4.32
C GLU A 404 15.11 18.33 4.12
N ALA A 405 14.06 19.07 3.76
CA ALA A 405 14.10 20.53 3.68
C ALA A 405 14.28 21.17 5.06
N GLU A 406 13.59 20.66 6.09
CA GLU A 406 13.80 21.09 7.48
C GLU A 406 15.19 20.69 7.98
N TYR A 407 15.69 19.51 7.60
CA TYR A 407 17.08 19.13 7.90
C TYR A 407 18.09 20.10 7.29
N GLY A 408 17.90 20.48 6.03
CA GLY A 408 18.68 21.52 5.36
C GLY A 408 18.58 22.89 6.04
N ARG A 409 17.40 23.27 6.54
CA ARG A 409 17.22 24.51 7.33
C ARG A 409 18.02 24.48 8.63
N VAL A 410 17.94 23.38 9.38
CA VAL A 410 18.57 23.24 10.71
C VAL A 410 20.09 23.10 10.60
N THR A 411 20.57 22.30 9.65
CA THR A 411 22.00 21.93 9.56
C THR A 411 22.78 22.75 8.53
N GLY A 412 22.11 23.28 7.52
CA GLY A 412 22.73 23.88 6.34
C GLY A 412 23.20 22.88 5.27
N GLU A 413 22.97 21.58 5.49
CA GLU A 413 23.32 20.50 4.57
C GLU A 413 22.10 20.17 3.68
N TRP A 414 22.19 20.53 2.39
CA TRP A 414 21.07 20.40 1.44
C TRP A 414 21.17 19.18 0.50
N GLU A 415 22.26 18.40 0.59
CA GLU A 415 22.41 17.21 -0.23
C GLU A 415 21.28 16.17 0.03
N PRO A 416 20.88 15.88 1.29
CA PRO A 416 19.78 14.95 1.54
C PRO A 416 18.46 15.37 0.88
N PHE A 417 18.19 16.68 0.79
CA PHE A 417 17.01 17.22 0.09
C PHE A 417 17.10 17.00 -1.43
N ASN A 418 18.29 17.19 -2.01
CA ASN A 418 18.53 16.92 -3.43
C ASN A 418 18.46 15.43 -3.74
N ASP A 419 18.99 14.57 -2.88
CA ASP A 419 18.94 13.10 -3.01
C ASP A 419 17.49 12.59 -2.91
N ALA A 420 16.69 13.16 -2.01
CA ALA A 420 15.26 12.86 -1.91
C ALA A 420 14.49 13.25 -3.16
N TRP A 421 14.79 14.40 -3.77
CA TRP A 421 14.19 14.80 -5.04
C TRP A 421 14.62 13.88 -6.19
N ALA A 422 15.91 13.50 -6.24
CA ALA A 422 16.40 12.56 -7.23
C ALA A 422 15.73 11.17 -7.11
N SER A 423 15.52 10.68 -5.88
CA SER A 423 14.77 9.45 -5.61
C SER A 423 13.32 9.54 -6.10
N LEU A 424 12.65 10.67 -5.83
CA LEU A 424 11.31 10.96 -6.33
C LEU A 424 11.27 10.92 -7.87
N GLU A 425 12.18 11.62 -8.55
CA GLU A 425 12.25 11.64 -10.01
C GLU A 425 12.49 10.25 -10.62
N GLU A 426 13.34 9.44 -10.01
CA GLU A 426 13.67 8.10 -10.50
C GLU A 426 12.53 7.10 -10.30
N HIS A 427 11.86 7.14 -9.15
CA HIS A 427 11.00 6.04 -8.73
C HIS A 427 9.50 6.31 -8.85
N ILE A 428 9.05 7.55 -8.75
CA ILE A 428 7.59 7.84 -8.72
C ILE A 428 7.10 8.79 -9.82
N ILE A 429 7.98 9.51 -10.51
CA ILE A 429 7.63 10.19 -11.76
C ILE A 429 7.88 9.21 -12.92
N PRO A 430 6.84 8.78 -13.67
CA PRO A 430 7.02 7.85 -14.78
C PRO A 430 8.04 8.38 -15.80
N GLY A 431 9.08 7.63 -16.11
CA GLY A 431 10.07 7.99 -17.12
C GLY A 431 9.61 7.73 -18.55
N THR A 432 10.50 7.94 -19.53
CA THR A 432 10.16 7.68 -20.94
C THR A 432 9.76 6.23 -21.21
N ALA A 433 10.35 5.27 -20.50
CA ALA A 433 10.02 3.85 -20.65
C ALA A 433 8.62 3.52 -20.12
N ASP A 434 8.20 4.24 -19.07
CA ASP A 434 6.94 4.09 -18.36
C ASP A 434 5.77 4.77 -19.10
N GLN A 435 6.01 5.93 -19.75
CA GLN A 435 5.02 6.70 -20.49
C GLN A 435 5.38 7.00 -21.98
N PRO A 436 5.69 5.96 -22.79
CA PRO A 436 6.43 6.09 -24.05
C PRO A 436 5.66 6.73 -25.22
N THR A 437 4.33 6.75 -25.17
CA THR A 437 3.49 7.07 -26.35
C THR A 437 2.70 8.37 -26.25
N ASN A 438 3.07 9.26 -25.33
CA ASN A 438 2.49 10.62 -25.18
C ASN A 438 2.44 11.40 -26.51
N GLY A 439 3.39 11.19 -27.43
CA GLY A 439 3.38 11.84 -28.75
C GLY A 439 2.20 11.48 -29.67
N SER A 440 1.32 10.57 -29.24
CA SER A 440 0.05 10.22 -29.92
C SER A 440 -1.17 10.96 -29.35
N TYR A 441 -0.98 11.78 -28.32
CA TYR A 441 -2.03 12.55 -27.68
C TYR A 441 -2.59 13.65 -28.61
N ASP A 442 -3.91 13.83 -28.61
CA ASP A 442 -4.60 14.89 -29.35
C ASP A 442 -5.32 15.82 -28.37
N PRO A 443 -4.81 17.04 -28.12
CA PRO A 443 -5.44 17.96 -27.16
C PRO A 443 -6.82 18.45 -27.61
N SER A 444 -7.21 18.27 -28.87
CA SER A 444 -8.57 18.58 -29.34
C SER A 444 -9.58 17.45 -29.09
N SER A 445 -9.10 16.29 -28.62
CA SER A 445 -9.90 15.11 -28.26
C SER A 445 -9.21 14.37 -27.11
N PRO A 446 -9.14 14.99 -25.91
CA PRO A 446 -8.21 14.59 -24.84
C PRO A 446 -8.53 13.22 -24.22
N ALA A 447 -9.80 12.82 -24.17
CA ALA A 447 -10.24 11.52 -23.70
C ALA A 447 -11.66 11.20 -24.22
N THR A 448 -12.02 9.91 -24.25
CA THR A 448 -13.40 9.47 -24.49
C THR A 448 -14.13 9.37 -23.16
N TYR A 449 -15.36 9.88 -23.10
CA TYR A 449 -16.15 9.90 -21.88
C TYR A 449 -16.56 8.49 -21.43
N ILE A 450 -16.42 8.24 -20.13
CA ILE A 450 -16.93 7.07 -19.42
C ILE A 450 -17.65 7.59 -18.17
N PRO A 451 -18.95 7.29 -17.96
CA PRO A 451 -19.65 7.69 -16.75
C PRO A 451 -19.09 6.94 -15.55
N GLU A 452 -18.87 7.63 -14.43
CA GLU A 452 -18.68 6.93 -13.15
C GLU A 452 -19.98 6.25 -12.74
N GLN A 453 -19.87 5.20 -11.93
CA GLN A 453 -21.02 4.54 -11.31
C GLN A 453 -20.88 4.66 -9.80
N ASP A 454 -22.01 4.72 -9.09
CA ASP A 454 -21.98 4.91 -7.64
C ASP A 454 -21.28 3.76 -6.91
N THR A 455 -21.42 2.53 -7.41
CA THR A 455 -20.99 1.29 -6.74
C THR A 455 -20.11 0.43 -7.64
N PRO A 456 -19.21 -0.41 -7.09
CA PRO A 456 -18.39 -1.34 -7.86
C PRO A 456 -19.17 -2.23 -8.86
N GLN A 457 -20.41 -2.60 -8.52
CA GLN A 457 -21.29 -3.43 -9.36
C GLN A 457 -21.71 -2.77 -10.68
N GLY A 458 -21.54 -1.46 -10.81
CA GLY A 458 -21.79 -0.73 -12.06
C GLY A 458 -20.67 -0.91 -13.08
N TYR A 459 -19.53 -1.47 -12.69
CA TYR A 459 -18.36 -1.63 -13.52
C TYR A 459 -18.26 -3.05 -14.13
N PRO A 460 -17.63 -3.22 -15.31
CA PRO A 460 -16.96 -2.18 -16.12
C PRO A 460 -17.93 -1.15 -16.70
N SER A 461 -17.51 0.12 -16.74
CA SER A 461 -18.34 1.22 -17.26
C SER A 461 -18.05 1.47 -18.74
N ALA A 462 -19.09 1.62 -19.55
CA ALA A 462 -18.97 1.67 -21.01
C ALA A 462 -18.50 3.03 -21.53
N LEU A 463 -17.60 3.00 -22.54
CA LEU A 463 -17.26 4.18 -23.32
C LEU A 463 -18.51 4.71 -24.04
N ASP A 464 -18.69 6.03 -24.00
CA ASP A 464 -19.74 6.73 -24.75
C ASP A 464 -19.14 7.82 -25.64
N ASP A 465 -18.89 7.45 -26.90
CA ASP A 465 -18.38 8.33 -27.96
C ASP A 465 -19.38 9.42 -28.41
N SER A 466 -20.62 9.38 -27.91
CA SER A 466 -21.64 10.38 -28.21
C SER A 466 -21.55 11.62 -27.31
N VAL A 467 -20.77 11.55 -26.22
CA VAL A 467 -20.48 12.66 -25.31
C VAL A 467 -19.18 13.34 -25.73
N GLU A 468 -19.28 14.61 -26.12
CA GLU A 468 -18.12 15.41 -26.57
C GLU A 468 -17.33 15.93 -25.36
N SER A 469 -16.05 15.56 -25.25
CA SER A 469 -15.07 16.17 -24.34
C SER A 469 -14.67 17.57 -24.85
N GLY A 470 -14.23 18.44 -23.93
CA GLY A 470 -13.63 19.75 -24.30
C GLY A 470 -12.22 19.63 -24.87
N GLU A 471 -11.62 20.76 -25.21
CA GLU A 471 -10.20 20.83 -25.56
C GLU A 471 -9.30 20.96 -24.32
N ASP A 472 -8.12 20.36 -24.36
CA ASP A 472 -7.04 20.55 -23.40
C ASP A 472 -6.18 21.77 -23.83
N PRO A 473 -6.22 22.89 -23.08
CA PRO A 473 -5.47 24.09 -23.43
C PRO A 473 -4.01 24.08 -22.96
N LEU A 474 -3.55 23.04 -22.24
CA LEU A 474 -2.24 22.99 -21.59
C LEU A 474 -1.19 22.25 -22.43
N ALA A 475 -1.55 21.13 -23.06
CA ALA A 475 -0.55 20.22 -23.65
C ALA A 475 0.40 20.86 -24.67
N ASP A 476 -0.13 21.64 -25.62
CA ASP A 476 0.69 22.32 -26.62
C ASP A 476 1.61 23.39 -25.98
N GLU A 477 1.16 24.03 -24.90
CA GLU A 477 1.94 25.01 -24.13
C GLU A 477 3.09 24.30 -23.40
N LEU A 478 2.78 23.26 -22.63
CA LEU A 478 3.75 22.47 -21.86
C LEU A 478 4.80 21.82 -22.77
N SER A 479 4.37 21.18 -23.85
CA SER A 479 5.29 20.57 -24.84
C SER A 479 6.19 21.61 -25.50
N SER A 480 5.67 22.81 -25.78
CA SER A 480 6.49 23.91 -26.32
C SER A 480 7.50 24.47 -25.32
N THR A 481 7.14 24.49 -24.03
CA THR A 481 7.99 24.99 -22.93
C THR A 481 9.13 24.01 -22.64
N TYR A 482 8.80 22.73 -22.41
CA TYR A 482 9.74 21.74 -21.91
C TYR A 482 10.36 20.86 -23.01
N GLY A 483 9.83 20.92 -24.25
CA GLY A 483 10.38 20.18 -25.38
C GLY A 483 10.15 18.66 -25.32
N THR A 484 9.20 18.21 -24.49
CA THR A 484 8.77 16.82 -24.33
C THR A 484 7.25 16.77 -24.23
N ASP A 485 6.64 15.68 -24.68
CA ASP A 485 5.20 15.43 -24.50
C ASP A 485 4.91 14.68 -23.19
N GLU A 486 5.94 14.24 -22.46
CA GLU A 486 5.81 13.56 -21.16
C GLU A 486 5.17 14.48 -20.11
N VAL A 487 4.51 13.85 -19.14
CA VAL A 487 3.96 14.52 -17.96
C VAL A 487 4.97 14.42 -16.83
N TYR A 488 5.33 15.56 -16.23
CA TYR A 488 6.22 15.63 -15.08
C TYR A 488 5.41 15.86 -13.80
N GLY A 489 4.90 14.76 -13.26
CA GLY A 489 4.10 14.72 -12.02
C GLY A 489 4.11 13.30 -11.48
N MET A 490 4.00 13.15 -10.16
CA MET A 490 4.12 11.85 -9.52
C MET A 490 2.92 10.96 -9.86
N HIS A 491 3.16 9.66 -10.08
CA HIS A 491 2.11 8.68 -9.87
C HIS A 491 1.79 8.57 -8.38
N TRP A 492 0.57 8.21 -8.00
CA TRP A 492 0.18 8.26 -6.59
C TRP A 492 0.58 7.04 -5.76
N LEU A 493 0.74 5.84 -6.35
CA LEU A 493 0.94 4.60 -5.61
C LEU A 493 2.03 3.72 -6.24
N LEU A 494 2.92 3.19 -5.41
CA LEU A 494 3.93 2.21 -5.78
C LEU A 494 3.89 1.03 -4.83
N ASP A 495 4.23 -0.15 -5.34
CA ASP A 495 4.55 -1.32 -4.55
C ASP A 495 6.08 -1.42 -4.44
N VAL A 496 6.62 -1.01 -3.29
CA VAL A 496 8.07 -0.84 -3.08
C VAL A 496 8.75 -2.19 -3.01
N ASP A 497 8.14 -3.15 -2.32
CA ASP A 497 8.70 -4.48 -2.14
C ASP A 497 8.34 -5.47 -3.24
N ASN A 498 7.56 -5.03 -4.22
CA ASN A 498 6.95 -5.90 -5.21
C ASN A 498 6.13 -7.02 -4.53
N THR A 499 5.43 -6.68 -3.45
CA THR A 499 4.57 -7.59 -2.67
C THR A 499 3.49 -8.23 -3.53
N TYR A 500 2.99 -7.48 -4.52
CA TYR A 500 2.01 -7.95 -5.50
C TYR A 500 2.63 -8.71 -6.67
N ASP A 501 3.96 -8.73 -6.81
CA ASP A 501 4.72 -9.44 -7.85
C ASP A 501 4.47 -8.93 -9.29
N TYR A 502 4.08 -7.67 -9.48
CA TYR A 502 3.88 -7.09 -10.82
C TYR A 502 5.18 -6.68 -11.53
N GLY A 503 6.15 -6.16 -10.78
CA GLY A 503 7.40 -5.60 -11.31
C GLY A 503 7.21 -4.50 -12.37
N PHE A 504 8.17 -4.37 -13.28
CA PHE A 504 8.09 -3.42 -14.38
C PHE A 504 7.32 -4.03 -15.56
N CYS A 505 6.12 -3.50 -15.84
CA CYS A 505 5.27 -3.95 -16.96
C CYS A 505 5.00 -5.48 -16.98
N GLY A 506 4.83 -6.10 -15.81
CA GLY A 506 4.52 -7.53 -15.67
C GLY A 506 5.75 -8.44 -15.56
N ASP A 507 6.97 -7.91 -15.59
CA ASP A 507 8.17 -8.76 -15.56
C ASP A 507 8.43 -9.46 -14.20
N GLY A 508 7.69 -9.08 -13.16
CA GLY A 508 7.76 -9.66 -11.82
C GLY A 508 9.08 -9.41 -11.08
N THR A 509 9.91 -8.49 -11.56
CA THR A 509 11.19 -8.16 -10.90
C THR A 509 11.02 -7.07 -9.84
N ASP A 510 11.89 -7.09 -8.83
CA ASP A 510 11.93 -6.12 -7.74
C ASP A 510 13.13 -5.17 -7.84
N GLU A 511 13.65 -4.95 -9.07
CA GLU A 511 14.79 -4.06 -9.32
C GLU A 511 14.45 -2.56 -9.08
N ALA A 512 13.16 -2.21 -9.08
CA ALA A 512 12.61 -0.91 -8.74
C ALA A 512 11.19 -1.06 -8.17
N PRO A 513 10.64 -0.05 -7.46
CA PRO A 513 9.23 -0.05 -7.06
C PRO A 513 8.30 -0.24 -8.26
N ALA A 514 7.29 -1.11 -8.14
CA ALA A 514 6.33 -1.34 -9.21
C ALA A 514 5.24 -0.27 -9.20
N TYR A 515 4.97 0.35 -10.36
CA TYR A 515 3.83 1.25 -10.53
C TYR A 515 2.52 0.46 -10.53
N ILE A 516 1.69 0.66 -9.51
CA ILE A 516 0.41 -0.03 -9.32
C ILE A 516 -0.73 0.96 -9.08
N ASN A 517 -1.97 0.52 -9.25
CA ASN A 517 -3.14 1.30 -8.89
C ASN A 517 -4.23 0.40 -8.31
N THR A 518 -5.21 1.01 -7.62
CA THR A 518 -6.31 0.32 -6.94
C THR A 518 -7.66 0.92 -7.33
N PHE A 519 -7.98 2.11 -6.82
CA PHE A 519 -9.28 2.77 -6.99
C PHE A 519 -9.62 3.08 -8.45
N GLN A 520 -10.72 2.51 -8.96
CA GLN A 520 -11.22 2.71 -10.32
C GLN A 520 -12.76 2.67 -10.43
N ARG A 521 -13.47 2.25 -9.37
CA ARG A 521 -14.88 1.82 -9.45
C ARG A 521 -15.85 2.63 -8.59
N GLY A 522 -15.60 3.93 -8.57
CA GLY A 522 -16.57 4.94 -8.14
C GLY A 522 -16.63 5.16 -6.64
N SER A 523 -17.62 5.95 -6.22
CA SER A 523 -17.62 6.56 -4.88
C SER A 523 -17.80 5.60 -3.70
N GLN A 524 -18.35 4.41 -3.93
CA GLN A 524 -18.51 3.36 -2.92
C GLN A 524 -17.46 2.26 -3.04
N GLU A 525 -16.42 2.39 -3.86
CA GLU A 525 -15.27 1.49 -3.80
C GLU A 525 -14.36 1.96 -2.66
N SER A 526 -14.50 1.36 -1.49
CA SER A 526 -13.55 1.53 -0.39
C SER A 526 -12.23 0.83 -0.69
N VAL A 527 -11.19 1.09 0.12
CA VAL A 527 -9.89 0.42 0.02
C VAL A 527 -10.01 -1.12 0.05
N TRP A 528 -10.99 -1.62 0.81
CA TRP A 528 -11.30 -3.06 0.98
C TRP A 528 -11.90 -3.71 -0.27
N GLU A 529 -12.43 -2.91 -1.19
CA GLU A 529 -13.19 -3.42 -2.32
C GLU A 529 -12.40 -3.40 -3.61
N THR A 530 -11.14 -2.95 -3.60
CA THR A 530 -10.31 -2.78 -4.79
C THR A 530 -9.69 -4.10 -5.29
N VAL A 531 -9.38 -4.15 -6.60
CA VAL A 531 -8.50 -5.16 -7.21
C VAL A 531 -7.18 -4.45 -7.61
N PRO A 532 -6.07 -4.67 -6.89
CA PRO A 532 -4.78 -4.04 -7.20
C PRO A 532 -4.27 -4.51 -8.56
N HIS A 533 -3.77 -3.60 -9.37
CA HIS A 533 -3.40 -3.88 -10.77
C HIS A 533 -2.21 -3.05 -11.23
N PRO A 534 -1.44 -3.51 -12.23
CA PRO A 534 -0.28 -2.79 -12.70
C PRO A 534 -0.69 -1.56 -13.53
N SER A 535 0.03 -0.45 -13.35
CA SER A 535 -0.17 0.78 -14.12
C SER A 535 0.26 0.60 -15.59
N CYS A 536 1.25 -0.26 -15.86
CA CYS A 536 1.60 -0.78 -17.17
C CYS A 536 0.95 -2.15 -17.42
N GLU A 537 -0.14 -2.16 -18.19
CA GLU A 537 -0.95 -3.34 -18.48
C GLU A 537 -0.47 -4.04 -19.76
N THR A 538 0.15 -5.20 -19.58
CA THR A 538 0.66 -6.07 -20.66
C THR A 538 -0.20 -7.31 -20.88
N MET A 539 -1.33 -7.44 -20.15
CA MET A 539 -2.20 -8.62 -20.13
C MET A 539 -1.50 -9.90 -19.65
N GLU A 540 -0.39 -9.75 -18.92
CA GLU A 540 0.37 -10.87 -18.36
C GLU A 540 -0.34 -11.50 -17.15
N HIS A 541 -0.99 -10.66 -16.33
CA HIS A 541 -1.79 -11.04 -15.17
C HIS A 541 -3.23 -10.58 -15.35
N GLY A 542 -4.14 -10.99 -14.46
CA GLY A 542 -5.56 -10.71 -14.61
C GLY A 542 -6.25 -11.72 -15.54
N GLY A 543 -7.27 -11.26 -16.28
CA GLY A 543 -8.07 -12.07 -17.21
C GLY A 543 -7.53 -12.06 -18.66
N GLU A 544 -8.40 -12.36 -19.63
CA GLU A 544 -8.02 -12.35 -21.06
C GLU A 544 -7.50 -11.00 -21.55
N ASN A 545 -8.00 -9.90 -20.97
CA ASN A 545 -7.65 -8.52 -21.32
C ASN A 545 -6.86 -7.82 -20.21
N GLY A 546 -6.12 -8.59 -19.41
CA GLY A 546 -5.53 -8.08 -18.18
C GLY A 546 -6.61 -7.75 -17.14
N PHE A 547 -6.51 -6.59 -16.50
CA PHE A 547 -7.51 -6.07 -15.56
C PHE A 547 -8.47 -5.05 -16.19
N LEU A 548 -8.30 -4.70 -17.47
CA LEU A 548 -8.97 -3.56 -18.11
C LEU A 548 -10.50 -3.68 -18.12
N ASP A 549 -11.02 -4.88 -18.37
CA ASP A 549 -12.45 -5.19 -18.45
C ASP A 549 -13.12 -5.41 -17.08
N LEU A 550 -12.39 -5.18 -15.98
CA LEU A 550 -12.99 -4.91 -14.67
C LEU A 550 -13.47 -3.46 -14.55
N TYR A 551 -12.85 -2.53 -15.28
CA TYR A 551 -13.02 -1.09 -15.09
C TYR A 551 -13.75 -0.43 -16.26
N THR A 552 -13.39 -0.81 -17.49
CA THR A 552 -13.84 -0.13 -18.70
C THR A 552 -14.43 -1.12 -19.70
N ASP A 553 -15.64 -0.89 -20.18
CA ASP A 553 -16.32 -1.72 -21.19
C ASP A 553 -16.09 -1.11 -22.59
N ASP A 554 -15.32 -1.83 -23.41
CA ASP A 554 -14.92 -1.43 -24.76
C ASP A 554 -15.07 -2.62 -25.74
N ASP A 555 -15.24 -2.32 -27.03
CA ASP A 555 -15.35 -3.32 -28.10
C ASP A 555 -14.04 -4.12 -28.28
N SER A 556 -12.89 -3.57 -27.84
CA SER A 556 -11.57 -4.23 -27.87
C SER A 556 -10.59 -3.60 -26.89
N TYR A 557 -9.70 -4.42 -26.34
CA TYR A 557 -8.65 -3.99 -25.40
C TYR A 557 -7.26 -4.02 -26.02
N ALA A 558 -6.38 -3.14 -25.55
CA ALA A 558 -4.98 -3.06 -25.98
C ALA A 558 -4.07 -2.96 -24.75
N GLU A 559 -2.86 -3.53 -24.86
CA GLU A 559 -1.77 -3.27 -23.93
C GLU A 559 -1.58 -1.75 -23.81
N GLN A 560 -1.52 -1.24 -22.59
CA GLN A 560 -1.53 0.20 -22.33
C GLN A 560 -0.85 0.54 -21.01
N TRP A 561 -0.50 1.80 -20.83
CA TRP A 561 -0.01 2.35 -19.57
C TRP A 561 -0.92 3.49 -19.12
N ARG A 562 -1.07 3.67 -17.81
CA ARG A 562 -1.81 4.79 -17.23
C ARG A 562 -1.30 5.16 -15.84
N TYR A 563 -1.26 6.45 -15.55
CA TYR A 563 -0.85 6.98 -14.25
C TYR A 563 -1.87 7.99 -13.76
N THR A 564 -2.06 8.00 -12.45
CA THR A 564 -2.94 8.92 -11.73
C THR A 564 -2.08 9.71 -10.75
N ASN A 565 -2.21 11.05 -10.78
CA ASN A 565 -1.57 11.94 -9.83
C ASN A 565 -2.49 12.19 -8.63
N ALA A 566 -1.88 12.42 -7.46
CA ALA A 566 -2.52 12.99 -6.28
C ALA A 566 -2.09 14.47 -6.15
N PRO A 567 -2.94 15.44 -6.55
CA PRO A 567 -2.55 16.85 -6.67
C PRO A 567 -2.13 17.51 -5.36
N ASP A 568 -2.63 17.03 -4.23
CA ASP A 568 -2.24 17.49 -2.90
C ASP A 568 -0.78 17.16 -2.57
N ALA A 569 -0.28 16.01 -3.00
CA ALA A 569 1.11 15.59 -2.82
C ALA A 569 2.09 16.40 -3.70
N ASP A 570 1.80 16.57 -4.99
CA ASP A 570 2.60 17.42 -5.88
C ASP A 570 2.58 18.88 -5.39
N ALA A 571 1.42 19.38 -4.93
CA ALA A 571 1.34 20.70 -4.34
C ALA A 571 2.17 20.82 -3.04
N ARG A 572 2.20 19.78 -2.20
CA ARG A 572 3.05 19.71 -1.00
C ARG A 572 4.53 19.73 -1.39
N ALA A 573 4.95 18.99 -2.42
CA ALA A 573 6.34 19.02 -2.91
C ALA A 573 6.76 20.42 -3.38
N VAL A 574 5.88 21.14 -4.09
CA VAL A 574 6.12 22.55 -4.48
C VAL A 574 6.19 23.48 -3.27
N GLN A 575 5.27 23.34 -2.31
CA GLN A 575 5.28 24.10 -1.06
C GLN A 575 6.60 23.91 -0.31
N VAL A 576 7.10 22.68 -0.22
CA VAL A 576 8.37 22.35 0.41
C VAL A 576 9.53 22.98 -0.34
N ALA A 577 9.58 22.88 -1.68
CA ALA A 577 10.63 23.48 -2.49
C ALA A 577 10.69 25.01 -2.33
N TYR A 578 9.55 25.68 -2.14
CA TYR A 578 9.52 27.11 -1.79
C TYR A 578 10.24 27.40 -0.47
N PHE A 579 9.94 26.63 0.58
CA PHE A 579 10.59 26.82 1.87
C PHE A 579 12.08 26.45 1.84
N ALA A 580 12.44 25.35 1.18
CA ALA A 580 13.83 24.95 0.97
C ALA A 580 14.62 26.07 0.27
N ASN A 581 14.09 26.64 -0.82
CA ASN A 581 14.71 27.77 -1.49
C ASN A 581 14.89 28.97 -0.56
N LYS A 582 13.82 29.38 0.14
CA LYS A 582 13.85 30.51 1.08
C LYS A 582 14.90 30.31 2.18
N TRP A 583 14.92 29.14 2.81
CA TRP A 583 15.85 28.83 3.90
C TRP A 583 17.29 28.71 3.41
N ALA A 584 17.53 28.08 2.26
CA ALA A 584 18.84 28.04 1.63
C ALA A 584 19.33 29.46 1.27
N GLU A 585 18.45 30.33 0.77
CA GLU A 585 18.77 31.74 0.51
C GLU A 585 19.11 32.52 1.79
N ASP A 586 18.35 32.33 2.87
CA ASP A 586 18.59 32.95 4.17
C ASP A 586 19.96 32.54 4.77
N GLN A 587 20.40 31.32 4.49
CA GLN A 587 21.74 30.82 4.81
C GLN A 587 22.84 31.32 3.85
N GLY A 588 22.46 31.95 2.73
CA GLY A 588 23.37 32.36 1.66
C GLY A 588 23.86 31.20 0.78
N ASN A 589 23.10 30.10 0.75
CA ASN A 589 23.36 28.84 0.06
C ASN A 589 22.26 28.46 -0.96
N GLY A 590 21.44 29.41 -1.43
CA GLY A 590 20.32 29.13 -2.37
C GLY A 590 20.72 28.30 -3.60
N ALA A 591 21.93 28.52 -4.13
CA ALA A 591 22.46 27.75 -5.26
C ALA A 591 22.61 26.24 -5.02
N ALA A 592 22.48 25.76 -3.78
CA ALA A 592 22.50 24.34 -3.45
C ALA A 592 21.20 23.62 -3.83
N VAL A 593 20.09 24.35 -4.02
CA VAL A 593 18.77 23.78 -4.32
C VAL A 593 18.16 24.31 -5.64
N ASP A 594 18.92 25.11 -6.41
CA ASP A 594 18.44 25.74 -7.67
C ASP A 594 17.85 24.72 -8.66
N ASP A 595 18.46 23.54 -8.78
CA ASP A 595 18.01 22.50 -9.72
C ASP A 595 16.66 21.92 -9.26
N VAL A 596 16.53 21.56 -7.98
CA VAL A 596 15.26 21.11 -7.38
C VAL A 596 14.17 22.17 -7.49
N VAL A 597 14.50 23.45 -7.30
CA VAL A 597 13.55 24.55 -7.49
C VAL A 597 13.03 24.58 -8.92
N ALA A 598 13.91 24.47 -9.92
CA ALA A 598 13.51 24.43 -11.32
C ALA A 598 12.55 23.26 -11.61
N ASP A 599 12.87 22.08 -11.08
CA ASP A 599 12.03 20.89 -11.22
C ASP A 599 10.69 21.02 -10.49
N ALA A 600 10.66 21.62 -9.30
CA ALA A 600 9.43 21.94 -8.59
C ALA A 600 8.54 22.93 -9.38
N THR A 601 9.11 23.94 -10.02
CA THR A 601 8.33 24.84 -10.88
C THR A 601 7.73 24.12 -12.10
N LYS A 602 8.45 23.13 -12.63
CA LYS A 602 7.97 22.26 -13.72
C LYS A 602 6.84 21.36 -13.24
N MET A 603 6.98 20.71 -12.09
CA MET A 603 5.89 19.94 -11.45
C MET A 603 4.65 20.83 -11.26
N GLY A 604 4.82 22.04 -10.73
CA GLY A 604 3.75 23.03 -10.60
C GLY A 604 3.10 23.42 -11.94
N ASP A 605 3.83 23.38 -13.05
CA ASP A 605 3.29 23.67 -14.38
C ASP A 605 2.35 22.57 -14.88
N TYR A 606 2.73 21.30 -14.69
CA TYR A 606 1.92 20.13 -15.04
C TYR A 606 0.75 19.92 -14.07
N LEU A 607 0.93 20.25 -12.80
CA LEU A 607 -0.11 20.20 -11.76
C LEU A 607 -1.35 21.05 -12.10
N ARG A 608 -1.24 22.00 -13.04
CA ARG A 608 -2.39 22.71 -13.60
C ARG A 608 -3.44 21.78 -14.23
N TYR A 609 -3.11 20.56 -14.62
CA TYR A 609 -4.11 19.56 -15.03
C TYR A 609 -5.15 19.28 -13.95
N GLY A 610 -4.78 19.35 -12.67
CA GLY A 610 -5.70 19.25 -11.53
C GLY A 610 -6.69 20.42 -11.43
N MET A 611 -6.55 21.47 -12.24
CA MET A 611 -7.45 22.63 -12.26
C MET A 611 -8.63 22.53 -13.23
N PHE A 612 -8.70 21.45 -14.01
CA PHE A 612 -9.66 21.26 -15.09
C PHE A 612 -10.65 20.15 -14.78
N ASP A 613 -11.89 20.33 -15.27
CA ASP A 613 -12.89 19.26 -15.30
C ASP A 613 -12.35 17.97 -15.95
N LYS A 614 -12.78 16.80 -15.46
CA LYS A 614 -12.31 15.48 -15.91
C LYS A 614 -12.28 15.32 -17.42
N TYR A 615 -13.35 15.74 -18.11
CA TYR A 615 -13.45 15.66 -19.58
C TYR A 615 -13.44 17.04 -20.23
N PHE A 616 -12.79 18.01 -19.57
CA PHE A 616 -12.70 19.40 -20.01
C PHE A 616 -14.07 20.02 -20.34
N LYS A 617 -15.13 19.62 -19.62
CA LYS A 617 -16.45 20.27 -19.75
C LYS A 617 -16.42 21.68 -19.20
N GLU A 618 -17.23 22.56 -19.77
CA GLU A 618 -17.37 23.94 -19.30
C GLU A 618 -17.83 23.96 -17.83
N ILE A 619 -17.19 24.78 -17.01
CA ILE A 619 -17.57 24.97 -15.60
C ILE A 619 -18.85 25.80 -15.52
N GLY A 620 -19.81 25.27 -14.75
CA GLY A 620 -20.98 26.01 -14.29
C GLY A 620 -22.31 25.48 -14.83
N ASP A 621 -23.17 25.03 -13.92
CA ASP A 621 -24.46 24.39 -14.23
C ASP A 621 -24.34 23.21 -15.23
N CYS A 622 -23.22 22.49 -15.18
CA CYS A 622 -22.93 21.34 -16.03
C CYS A 622 -23.81 20.15 -15.65
N VAL A 623 -24.95 20.00 -16.34
CA VAL A 623 -25.96 18.97 -16.08
C VAL A 623 -26.39 18.32 -17.39
N GLY A 624 -26.36 16.99 -17.41
CA GLY A 624 -26.52 16.12 -18.57
C GLY A 624 -25.22 16.02 -19.37
N ALA A 625 -24.62 14.83 -19.47
CA ALA A 625 -23.34 14.64 -20.15
C ALA A 625 -23.35 15.10 -21.62
N GLN A 626 -24.46 14.91 -22.34
CA GLN A 626 -24.62 15.40 -23.72
C GLN A 626 -25.03 16.87 -23.80
N GLU A 627 -25.69 17.42 -22.78
CA GLU A 627 -26.15 18.81 -22.73
C GLU A 627 -25.08 19.79 -22.25
N CYS A 628 -24.21 19.34 -21.33
CA CYS A 628 -23.11 20.12 -20.82
C CYS A 628 -22.09 20.37 -21.94
N ALA A 629 -21.79 21.64 -22.16
CA ALA A 629 -20.94 22.08 -23.26
C ALA A 629 -19.50 21.58 -23.10
N ALA A 630 -18.92 21.15 -24.21
CA ALA A 630 -17.48 20.94 -24.32
C ALA A 630 -16.75 22.27 -24.10
N GLY A 631 -15.76 22.28 -23.21
CA GLY A 631 -14.97 23.46 -22.89
C GLY A 631 -14.11 23.93 -24.06
N GLN A 632 -13.82 25.23 -24.08
CA GLN A 632 -12.91 25.93 -24.99
C GLN A 632 -12.05 26.89 -24.20
N ASP A 633 -10.81 27.09 -24.66
CA ASP A 633 -9.77 27.81 -23.95
C ASP A 633 -9.68 27.30 -22.49
N LYS A 634 -9.83 28.17 -21.49
CA LYS A 634 -9.78 27.81 -20.06
C LYS A 634 -11.14 27.83 -19.36
N ASN A 635 -12.27 27.77 -20.08
CA ASN A 635 -13.60 27.81 -19.43
C ASN A 635 -13.98 26.46 -18.76
N SER A 636 -13.19 25.42 -18.96
CA SER A 636 -13.25 24.14 -18.23
C SER A 636 -12.38 24.12 -16.97
N ALA A 637 -11.64 25.21 -16.68
CA ALA A 637 -10.84 25.33 -15.47
C ALA A 637 -11.69 25.82 -14.30
N HIS A 638 -11.79 25.01 -13.24
CA HIS A 638 -12.34 25.44 -11.96
C HIS A 638 -11.28 26.12 -11.08
N TYR A 639 -9.98 25.98 -11.39
CA TYR A 639 -8.84 26.60 -10.68
C TYR A 639 -8.67 26.15 -9.22
N LEU A 640 -9.16 24.95 -8.89
CA LEU A 640 -8.93 24.29 -7.60
C LEU A 640 -8.01 23.10 -7.81
N MET A 641 -7.40 22.56 -6.77
CA MET A 641 -6.81 21.22 -6.82
C MET A 641 -7.94 20.19 -6.75
N SER A 642 -8.21 19.50 -7.87
CA SER A 642 -9.13 18.37 -7.90
C SER A 642 -8.54 17.16 -7.16
N TRP A 643 -9.33 16.09 -7.03
CA TRP A 643 -8.86 14.83 -6.44
C TRP A 643 -7.74 14.16 -7.23
N TYR A 644 -7.75 14.30 -8.56
CA TYR A 644 -6.73 13.74 -9.43
C TYR A 644 -6.68 14.47 -10.78
N TYR A 645 -5.55 14.30 -11.46
CA TYR A 645 -5.51 14.23 -12.91
C TYR A 645 -4.86 12.90 -13.31
N ALA A 646 -5.13 12.42 -14.52
CA ALA A 646 -4.57 11.16 -14.99
C ALA A 646 -4.25 11.22 -16.48
N TRP A 647 -3.28 10.40 -16.90
CA TRP A 647 -2.88 10.27 -18.29
C TRP A 647 -2.51 8.83 -18.60
N GLY A 648 -2.65 8.45 -19.87
CA GLY A 648 -2.34 7.11 -20.32
C GLY A 648 -2.22 7.01 -21.83
N GLY A 649 -1.81 5.84 -22.31
CA GLY A 649 -1.69 5.59 -23.74
C GLY A 649 -1.47 4.12 -24.06
N ALA A 650 -1.71 3.78 -25.33
CA ALA A 650 -1.41 2.46 -25.84
C ALA A 650 0.10 2.19 -25.77
N MET A 651 0.52 0.95 -25.51
CA MET A 651 1.93 0.57 -25.60
C MET A 651 2.48 0.77 -27.02
N GLU A 652 3.80 0.90 -27.17
CA GLU A 652 4.45 1.03 -28.49
C GLU A 652 4.15 -0.16 -29.43
N SER A 653 3.79 -1.31 -28.87
CA SER A 653 3.37 -2.53 -29.57
C SER A 653 2.02 -2.39 -30.29
N ALA A 654 1.19 -1.40 -29.92
CA ALA A 654 -0.17 -1.26 -30.41
C ALA A 654 -0.24 -0.94 -31.92
N GLU A 655 -1.20 -1.57 -32.62
CA GLU A 655 -1.42 -1.32 -34.07
C GLU A 655 -1.90 0.12 -34.34
N TYR A 656 -2.68 0.67 -33.41
CA TYR A 656 -3.26 2.00 -33.47
C TYR A 656 -2.85 2.77 -32.21
N PRO A 657 -1.82 3.64 -32.29
CA PRO A 657 -1.38 4.38 -31.12
C PRO A 657 -2.38 5.48 -30.76
N TRP A 658 -2.64 5.63 -29.47
CA TRP A 658 -3.50 6.65 -28.88
C TRP A 658 -2.96 6.99 -27.49
N ALA A 659 -3.29 8.19 -27.01
CA ALA A 659 -3.03 8.61 -25.63
C ALA A 659 -4.18 9.52 -25.17
N TRP A 660 -4.37 9.62 -23.86
CA TRP A 660 -5.42 10.42 -23.25
C TRP A 660 -4.93 11.14 -22.01
N ARG A 661 -5.64 12.23 -21.64
CA ARG A 661 -5.48 12.97 -20.38
C ARG A 661 -6.86 13.38 -19.86
N ILE A 662 -7.01 13.36 -18.55
CA ILE A 662 -8.19 13.85 -17.84
C ILE A 662 -7.76 14.72 -16.66
N GLY A 663 -8.53 15.77 -16.37
CA GLY A 663 -8.45 16.47 -15.09
C GLY A 663 -9.25 15.76 -14.00
N GLY A 664 -9.88 16.52 -13.10
CA GLY A 664 -10.80 15.98 -12.10
C GLY A 664 -11.96 16.94 -11.84
N SER A 665 -13.20 16.47 -11.92
CA SER A 665 -14.38 17.34 -11.78
C SER A 665 -14.75 17.68 -10.33
N SER A 666 -14.18 16.99 -9.35
CA SER A 666 -14.47 17.16 -7.93
C SER A 666 -13.24 17.66 -7.18
N ALA A 667 -13.44 18.66 -6.32
CA ALA A 667 -12.40 19.26 -5.49
C ALA A 667 -12.76 19.13 -4.01
N HIS A 668 -11.77 18.76 -3.20
CA HIS A 668 -11.88 18.57 -1.75
C HIS A 668 -11.10 19.65 -1.01
N GLN A 669 -11.62 20.17 0.11
CA GLN A 669 -10.97 21.24 0.87
C GLN A 669 -9.54 20.85 1.32
N GLY A 670 -9.34 19.60 1.74
CA GLY A 670 -8.05 19.08 2.21
C GLY A 670 -6.95 19.02 1.14
N TYR A 671 -7.31 19.10 -0.15
CA TYR A 671 -6.36 19.07 -1.27
C TYR A 671 -5.84 20.47 -1.64
N GLN A 672 -6.51 21.53 -1.20
CA GLN A 672 -6.10 22.88 -1.58
C GLN A 672 -4.78 23.23 -0.90
N ASN A 673 -3.95 24.00 -1.60
CA ASN A 673 -2.64 24.44 -1.15
C ASN A 673 -2.38 25.88 -1.60
N PRO A 674 -2.97 26.88 -0.90
CA PRO A 674 -2.80 28.27 -1.27
C PRO A 674 -1.37 28.78 -1.03
N MET A 675 -0.56 28.07 -0.23
CA MET A 675 0.87 28.35 -0.04
C MET A 675 1.69 27.99 -1.28
N ALA A 676 1.48 26.80 -1.86
CA ALA A 676 2.07 26.41 -3.14
C ALA A 676 1.60 27.33 -4.28
N ALA A 677 0.30 27.67 -4.30
CA ALA A 677 -0.25 28.58 -5.30
C ALA A 677 0.41 29.97 -5.23
N TYR A 678 0.61 30.51 -4.02
CA TYR A 678 1.37 31.74 -3.80
C TYR A 678 2.80 31.65 -4.30
N ALA A 679 3.50 30.54 -4.02
CA ALA A 679 4.85 30.33 -4.48
C ALA A 679 4.92 30.42 -6.01
N LEU A 680 4.09 29.63 -6.70
CA LEU A 680 4.09 29.52 -8.17
C LEU A 680 3.57 30.78 -8.88
N SER A 681 2.82 31.66 -8.20
CA SER A 681 2.27 32.88 -8.81
C SER A 681 3.04 34.15 -8.46
N GLU A 682 3.43 34.34 -7.21
CA GLU A 682 3.96 35.61 -6.70
C GLU A 682 5.46 35.60 -6.43
N THR A 683 6.10 34.43 -6.37
CA THR A 683 7.55 34.31 -6.09
C THR A 683 8.33 34.08 -7.37
N SER A 684 9.16 35.04 -7.78
CA SER A 684 9.78 35.03 -9.12
C SER A 684 10.63 33.81 -9.44
N ASP A 685 11.29 33.23 -8.44
CA ASP A 685 12.17 32.07 -8.63
C ASP A 685 11.38 30.74 -8.62
N MET A 686 10.10 30.78 -8.23
CA MET A 686 9.18 29.63 -8.23
C MET A 686 8.18 29.68 -9.40
N GLN A 687 8.16 30.74 -10.21
CA GLN A 687 7.18 30.86 -11.29
C GLN A 687 7.43 29.81 -12.40
N PRO A 688 6.39 29.06 -12.83
CA PRO A 688 6.51 28.15 -13.97
C PRO A 688 7.01 28.84 -15.23
N GLU A 689 7.77 28.11 -16.05
CA GLU A 689 8.33 28.64 -17.29
C GLU A 689 7.27 28.86 -18.39
N SER A 690 6.12 28.15 -18.33
CA SER A 690 5.08 28.31 -19.34
C SER A 690 4.50 29.73 -19.36
N PRO A 691 4.12 30.24 -20.55
CA PRO A 691 3.60 31.60 -20.70
C PRO A 691 2.40 31.96 -19.83
N THR A 692 1.57 30.98 -19.44
CA THR A 692 0.36 31.22 -18.65
C THR A 692 0.36 30.57 -17.27
N GLY A 693 1.40 29.80 -16.91
CA GLY A 693 1.45 29.04 -15.66
C GLY A 693 1.28 29.92 -14.41
N ALA A 694 2.11 30.97 -14.26
CA ALA A 694 2.03 31.86 -13.10
C ALA A 694 0.68 32.61 -12.98
N ASP A 695 0.07 33.00 -14.11
CA ASP A 695 -1.24 33.68 -14.13
C ASP A 695 -2.38 32.72 -13.70
N ASP A 696 -2.30 31.45 -14.10
CA ASP A 696 -3.26 30.42 -13.68
C ASP A 696 -3.14 30.14 -12.18
N TRP A 697 -1.91 30.04 -11.66
CA TRP A 697 -1.68 29.85 -10.23
C TRP A 697 -2.14 31.03 -9.39
N GLY A 698 -1.98 32.27 -9.88
CA GLY A 698 -2.52 33.45 -9.21
C GLY A 698 -4.06 33.44 -9.17
N THR A 699 -4.69 32.94 -10.23
CA THR A 699 -6.14 32.71 -10.25
C THR A 699 -6.55 31.59 -9.29
N SER A 700 -5.75 30.51 -9.23
CA SER A 700 -5.98 29.38 -8.34
C SER A 700 -5.85 29.75 -6.87
N MET A 701 -4.82 30.49 -6.47
CA MET A 701 -4.64 30.95 -5.08
C MET A 701 -5.89 31.67 -4.57
N GLU A 702 -6.40 32.64 -5.32
CA GLU A 702 -7.61 33.37 -4.94
C GLU A 702 -8.84 32.45 -4.91
N ARG A 703 -8.99 31.58 -5.90
CA ARG A 703 -10.12 30.63 -5.97
C ARG A 703 -10.12 29.64 -4.81
N GLN A 704 -8.96 29.15 -4.40
CA GLN A 704 -8.80 28.23 -3.28
C GLN A 704 -9.19 28.90 -1.96
N LEU A 705 -8.77 30.15 -1.73
CA LEU A 705 -9.17 30.87 -0.52
C LEU A 705 -10.67 31.19 -0.50
N GLU A 706 -11.26 31.56 -1.65
CA GLU A 706 -12.72 31.72 -1.77
C GLU A 706 -13.47 30.42 -1.49
N PHE A 707 -12.92 29.28 -1.92
CA PHE A 707 -13.49 27.96 -1.70
C PHE A 707 -13.48 27.56 -0.22
N MET A 708 -12.35 27.77 0.46
CA MET A 708 -12.24 27.55 1.90
C MET A 708 -13.19 28.44 2.70
N GLU A 709 -13.27 29.74 2.35
CA GLU A 709 -14.20 30.69 2.97
C GLU A 709 -15.67 30.28 2.73
N TRP A 710 -16.00 29.81 1.53
CA TRP A 710 -17.34 29.34 1.19
C TRP A 710 -17.75 28.08 1.97
N LEU A 711 -16.81 27.17 2.22
CA LEU A 711 -17.07 25.88 2.91
C LEU A 711 -17.03 25.98 4.43
N GLN A 712 -16.64 27.12 4.99
CA GLN A 712 -16.55 27.27 6.43
C GLN A 712 -17.93 27.18 7.10
N SER A 713 -18.09 26.19 7.98
CA SER A 713 -19.31 25.96 8.77
C SER A 713 -19.56 27.06 9.78
N SER A 714 -20.76 27.06 10.37
CA SER A 714 -21.12 28.01 11.41
C SER A 714 -20.30 27.87 12.71
N GLU A 715 -19.70 26.70 12.93
CA GLU A 715 -18.84 26.38 14.06
C GLU A 715 -17.38 26.74 13.80
N GLY A 716 -16.89 26.63 12.55
CA GLY A 716 -15.54 27.02 12.14
C GLY A 716 -14.82 25.99 11.26
N GLY A 717 -15.21 24.70 11.33
CA GLY A 717 -14.66 23.62 10.49
C GLY A 717 -15.03 23.77 9.01
N ILE A 718 -14.22 23.23 8.11
CA ILE A 718 -14.36 23.38 6.65
C ILE A 718 -15.05 22.14 6.03
N ALA A 719 -16.19 22.33 5.37
CA ALA A 719 -16.95 21.25 4.74
C ALA A 719 -16.25 20.68 3.48
N GLY A 720 -16.75 19.53 2.99
CA GLY A 720 -16.06 18.70 1.99
C GLY A 720 -15.57 19.43 0.74
N GLY A 721 -16.48 19.89 -0.12
CA GLY A 721 -16.09 20.55 -1.35
C GLY A 721 -17.19 20.76 -2.37
N ALA A 722 -16.84 20.62 -3.65
CA ALA A 722 -17.77 20.76 -4.76
C ALA A 722 -17.39 19.90 -5.97
N THR A 723 -18.38 19.61 -6.80
CA THR A 723 -18.20 18.89 -8.07
C THR A 723 -18.87 19.60 -9.25
N ASN A 724 -18.21 19.57 -10.41
CA ASN A 724 -18.79 19.94 -11.70
C ASN A 724 -19.50 18.75 -12.38
N SER A 725 -19.22 17.53 -11.93
CA SER A 725 -19.83 16.29 -12.44
C SER A 725 -20.55 15.58 -11.29
N TRP A 726 -21.82 15.92 -11.09
CA TRP A 726 -22.62 15.28 -10.04
C TRP A 726 -22.70 13.77 -10.28
N ALA A 727 -22.46 12.96 -9.24
CA ALA A 727 -22.34 11.50 -9.31
C ALA A 727 -21.30 10.98 -10.34
N GLY A 728 -20.38 11.84 -10.79
CA GLY A 728 -19.38 11.51 -11.80
C GLY A 728 -19.92 11.22 -13.20
N SER A 729 -21.22 11.48 -13.44
CA SER A 729 -21.89 11.30 -14.73
C SER A 729 -22.51 12.59 -15.29
N TYR A 730 -22.14 13.75 -14.73
CA TYR A 730 -22.78 15.05 -14.98
C TYR A 730 -24.30 15.01 -14.73
N ASP A 731 -24.74 14.24 -13.74
CA ASP A 731 -26.17 14.05 -13.45
C ASP A 731 -26.82 15.31 -12.88
N GLN A 732 -28.15 15.28 -12.75
CA GLN A 732 -28.87 16.37 -12.10
C GLN A 732 -28.76 16.22 -10.56
N PRO A 733 -28.11 17.17 -9.85
CA PRO A 733 -28.07 17.14 -8.39
C PRO A 733 -29.46 17.27 -7.76
N PRO A 734 -29.65 16.81 -6.50
CA PRO A 734 -30.83 17.06 -5.71
C PRO A 734 -31.23 18.56 -5.68
N SER A 735 -32.53 18.84 -5.63
CA SER A 735 -33.06 20.22 -5.78
C SER A 735 -32.65 21.19 -4.67
N ASP A 736 -32.29 20.66 -3.50
CA ASP A 736 -31.69 21.35 -2.37
C ASP A 736 -30.22 21.67 -2.63
N VAL A 737 -29.43 20.71 -3.11
CA VAL A 737 -28.02 20.92 -3.49
C VAL A 737 -27.87 21.95 -4.61
N GLN A 738 -28.80 22.01 -5.57
CA GLN A 738 -28.83 23.04 -6.62
C GLN A 738 -28.86 24.49 -6.09
N GLN A 739 -29.16 24.70 -4.80
CA GLN A 739 -29.18 26.00 -4.15
C GLN A 739 -27.87 26.34 -3.41
N SER A 740 -26.85 25.47 -3.49
CA SER A 740 -25.51 25.69 -2.98
C SER A 740 -24.50 25.43 -4.09
N GLN A 741 -23.99 26.52 -4.66
CA GLN A 741 -23.03 26.46 -5.76
C GLN A 741 -21.82 27.34 -5.49
N PHE A 742 -20.68 26.90 -6.02
CA PHE A 742 -19.43 27.66 -6.06
C PHE A 742 -18.97 27.78 -7.50
N TYR A 743 -19.05 28.99 -8.07
CA TYR A 743 -18.79 29.22 -9.50
C TYR A 743 -19.59 28.29 -10.44
N GLY A 744 -20.75 27.82 -9.98
CA GLY A 744 -21.63 26.91 -10.72
C GLY A 744 -21.31 25.41 -10.57
N MET A 745 -20.26 25.04 -9.83
CA MET A 745 -20.07 23.69 -9.29
C MET A 745 -21.01 23.47 -8.11
N PHE A 746 -21.45 22.23 -7.88
CA PHE A 746 -22.41 21.89 -6.84
C PHE A 746 -21.71 21.47 -5.54
N TYR A 747 -22.21 21.95 -4.40
CA TYR A 747 -21.73 21.51 -3.09
C TYR A 747 -21.82 20.00 -2.93
N ASP A 748 -20.71 19.42 -2.49
CA ASP A 748 -20.61 18.02 -2.10
C ASP A 748 -19.96 17.95 -0.71
N TRP A 749 -20.65 17.32 0.24
CA TRP A 749 -20.15 17.21 1.62
C TRP A 749 -19.13 16.07 1.77
N GLN A 750 -19.06 15.17 0.78
CA GLN A 750 -18.19 13.99 0.74
C GLN A 750 -17.57 13.78 -0.66
N PRO A 751 -16.81 14.75 -1.19
CA PRO A 751 -16.24 14.66 -2.54
C PRO A 751 -15.52 13.33 -2.80
N VAL A 752 -15.86 12.66 -3.91
CA VAL A 752 -15.23 11.44 -4.43
C VAL A 752 -15.53 10.18 -3.63
N TRP A 753 -15.15 10.09 -2.35
CA TRP A 753 -15.33 8.86 -1.55
C TRP A 753 -16.50 8.96 -0.58
N HIS A 754 -17.31 7.91 -0.56
CA HIS A 754 -18.50 7.77 0.29
C HIS A 754 -18.40 6.59 1.27
N ASP A 755 -17.38 5.71 1.15
CA ASP A 755 -17.09 4.63 2.10
C ASP A 755 -15.60 4.62 2.52
N PRO A 756 -15.26 5.28 3.63
CA PRO A 756 -16.08 6.24 4.36
C PRO A 756 -16.25 7.58 3.59
N PRO A 757 -17.20 8.44 4.00
CA PRO A 757 -17.30 9.79 3.44
C PRO A 757 -16.00 10.59 3.62
N SER A 758 -15.47 11.14 2.52
CA SER A 758 -14.11 11.68 2.45
C SER A 758 -13.78 12.75 3.49
N ASN A 759 -14.74 13.63 3.84
CA ASN A 759 -14.51 14.76 4.75
C ASN A 759 -14.94 14.47 6.19
N ASN A 760 -15.26 13.21 6.52
CA ASN A 760 -15.49 12.84 7.92
C ASN A 760 -14.16 12.81 8.70
N TRP A 761 -13.04 12.56 8.03
CA TRP A 761 -11.75 12.52 8.69
C TRP A 761 -11.22 13.94 9.02
N PHE A 762 -10.91 14.19 10.29
CA PHE A 762 -10.37 15.48 10.76
C PHE A 762 -8.98 15.79 10.21
N GLY A 763 -8.20 14.80 9.77
CA GLY A 763 -6.87 15.03 9.18
C GLY A 763 -6.87 16.01 8.02
N PHE A 764 -7.92 15.98 7.18
CA PHE A 764 -8.05 16.97 6.10
C PHE A 764 -8.28 18.41 6.60
N GLN A 765 -8.80 18.62 7.81
CA GLN A 765 -8.90 19.96 8.38
C GLN A 765 -7.50 20.53 8.62
N VAL A 766 -6.64 19.77 9.30
CA VAL A 766 -5.32 20.24 9.72
C VAL A 766 -4.35 20.34 8.55
N TRP A 767 -4.38 19.42 7.59
CA TRP A 767 -3.53 19.53 6.39
C TRP A 767 -3.88 20.76 5.53
N GLY A 768 -5.17 21.00 5.29
CA GLY A 768 -5.62 22.16 4.53
C GLY A 768 -5.34 23.46 5.27
N MET A 769 -5.66 23.53 6.57
CA MET A 769 -5.52 24.74 7.36
C MET A 769 -4.08 25.07 7.73
N GLU A 770 -3.18 24.10 7.81
CA GLU A 770 -1.75 24.38 7.96
C GLU A 770 -1.24 25.23 6.79
N ARG A 771 -1.60 24.84 5.55
CA ARG A 771 -1.22 25.58 4.33
C ARG A 771 -1.79 26.99 4.31
N VAL A 772 -3.03 27.17 4.80
CA VAL A 772 -3.64 28.50 4.98
C VAL A 772 -2.90 29.31 6.06
N ALA A 773 -2.54 28.68 7.18
CA ALA A 773 -1.81 29.30 8.28
C ALA A 773 -0.40 29.74 7.88
N GLN A 774 0.30 28.93 7.09
CA GLN A 774 1.60 29.29 6.52
C GLN A 774 1.46 30.48 5.56
N LEU A 775 0.47 30.49 4.66
CA LEU A 775 0.23 31.65 3.80
C LEU A 775 -0.02 32.94 4.61
N TYR A 776 -0.85 32.84 5.65
CA TYR A 776 -1.11 33.98 6.55
C TYR A 776 0.17 34.43 7.25
N GLN A 777 0.97 33.51 7.80
CA GLN A 777 2.21 33.81 8.48
C GLN A 777 3.22 34.48 7.53
N GLU A 778 3.35 33.98 6.31
CA GLU A 778 4.34 34.45 5.32
C GLU A 778 3.98 35.81 4.73
N THR A 779 2.69 36.04 4.48
CA THR A 779 2.25 37.17 3.65
C THR A 779 1.35 38.17 4.37
N GLY A 780 0.74 37.78 5.49
CA GLY A 780 -0.34 38.53 6.13
C GLY A 780 -1.62 38.58 5.29
N ASN A 781 -1.88 37.55 4.47
CA ASN A 781 -3.08 37.49 3.62
C ASN A 781 -4.36 37.64 4.45
N GLU A 782 -5.16 38.67 4.15
CA GLU A 782 -6.34 39.06 4.95
C GLU A 782 -7.43 37.97 4.92
N ARG A 783 -7.63 37.27 3.80
CA ARG A 783 -8.65 36.21 3.71
C ARG A 783 -8.21 34.95 4.46
N ALA A 784 -6.94 34.59 4.39
CA ALA A 784 -6.38 33.50 5.18
C ALA A 784 -6.53 33.80 6.69
N GLU A 785 -6.26 35.04 7.12
CA GLU A 785 -6.48 35.49 8.51
C GLU A 785 -7.94 35.30 8.94
N GLU A 786 -8.90 35.72 8.11
CA GLU A 786 -10.33 35.63 8.40
C GLU A 786 -10.80 34.17 8.54
N ILE A 787 -10.38 33.28 7.65
CA ILE A 787 -10.70 31.84 7.74
C ILE A 787 -10.15 31.24 9.04
N LEU A 788 -8.87 31.49 9.35
CA LEU A 788 -8.22 30.95 10.55
C LEU A 788 -8.80 31.52 11.84
N ALA A 789 -9.25 32.78 11.84
CA ALA A 789 -9.83 33.43 13.02
C ALA A 789 -11.10 32.74 13.53
N ASP A 790 -11.84 32.05 12.65
CA ASP A 790 -13.01 31.25 13.02
C ASP A 790 -12.66 29.77 13.21
N TRP A 791 -11.73 29.21 12.41
CA TRP A 791 -11.33 27.80 12.51
C TRP A 791 -10.51 27.48 13.77
N VAL A 792 -9.54 28.33 14.13
CA VAL A 792 -8.60 28.08 15.25
C VAL A 792 -9.33 27.94 16.59
N PRO A 793 -10.26 28.85 16.97
CA PRO A 793 -11.02 28.69 18.21
C PRO A 793 -11.82 27.38 18.25
N TRP A 794 -12.39 26.94 17.13
CA TRP A 794 -13.11 25.67 17.03
C TRP A 794 -12.19 24.47 17.23
N ALA A 795 -11.04 24.45 16.56
CA ALA A 795 -10.07 23.36 16.71
C ALA A 795 -9.53 23.27 18.15
N VAL A 796 -9.20 24.41 18.77
CA VAL A 796 -8.75 24.46 20.16
C VAL A 796 -9.85 24.01 21.13
N GLU A 797 -11.11 24.40 20.92
CA GLU A 797 -12.23 23.98 21.78
C GLU A 797 -12.46 22.46 21.75
N ASN A 798 -12.16 21.80 20.63
CA ASN A 798 -12.30 20.35 20.46
C ASN A 798 -10.99 19.57 20.67
N THR A 799 -9.96 20.20 21.25
CA THR A 799 -8.70 19.52 21.60
C THR A 799 -8.61 19.30 23.10
N GLU A 800 -8.40 18.05 23.53
CA GLU A 800 -8.21 17.70 24.93
C GLU A 800 -6.73 17.40 25.21
N LEU A 801 -6.15 18.09 26.19
CA LEU A 801 -4.77 17.89 26.64
C LEU A 801 -4.80 17.45 28.10
N ASN A 802 -4.51 16.18 28.36
CA ASN A 802 -4.52 15.59 29.69
C ASN A 802 -3.10 15.58 30.28
N GLY A 803 -2.70 14.56 31.02
CA GLY A 803 -1.40 14.56 31.70
C GLY A 803 -0.62 13.29 31.42
N GLY A 804 0.69 13.44 31.16
CA GLY A 804 1.61 12.31 30.94
C GLY A 804 1.52 11.70 29.54
N GLY A 805 1.40 12.53 28.50
CA GLY A 805 1.32 12.10 27.11
C GLY A 805 -0.09 11.81 26.59
N ASP A 806 -1.09 11.78 27.47
CA ASP A 806 -2.49 11.58 27.09
C ASP A 806 -3.10 12.86 26.47
N PHE A 807 -3.52 12.77 25.21
CA PHE A 807 -4.21 13.84 24.48
C PHE A 807 -5.40 13.26 23.71
N ALA A 808 -6.30 14.09 23.21
CA ALA A 808 -7.34 13.67 22.29
C ALA A 808 -7.63 14.79 21.31
N VAL A 809 -7.37 14.56 20.02
CA VAL A 809 -7.76 15.43 18.92
C VAL A 809 -9.01 14.89 18.24
N PRO A 810 -9.83 15.72 17.57
CA PRO A 810 -10.96 15.22 16.79
C PRO A 810 -10.50 14.17 15.78
N ALA A 811 -11.29 13.12 15.59
CA ALA A 811 -11.01 12.05 14.63
C ALA A 811 -12.11 12.01 13.55
N ASP A 812 -13.28 11.50 13.89
CA ASP A 812 -14.44 11.48 13.00
C ASP A 812 -15.32 12.70 13.21
N MET A 813 -15.82 13.24 12.10
CA MET A 813 -16.78 14.32 12.03
C MET A 813 -18.01 13.89 11.25
N SER A 814 -19.14 14.54 11.54
CA SER A 814 -20.34 14.47 10.71
C SER A 814 -20.76 15.86 10.24
N TRP A 815 -21.35 15.91 9.04
CA TRP A 815 -21.74 17.15 8.38
C TRP A 815 -23.25 17.19 8.15
N SER A 816 -23.85 18.37 8.33
CA SER A 816 -25.26 18.57 8.00
C SER A 816 -25.54 19.96 7.46
N GLY A 817 -26.53 20.05 6.57
CA GLY A 817 -26.87 21.29 5.89
C GLY A 817 -26.00 21.54 4.66
N GLN A 818 -25.88 22.81 4.27
CA GLN A 818 -25.12 23.23 3.08
C GLN A 818 -24.71 24.70 3.21
N PRO A 819 -23.59 25.13 2.60
CA PRO A 819 -23.26 26.54 2.55
C PRO A 819 -24.24 27.31 1.65
N ASP A 820 -24.35 28.61 1.86
CA ASP A 820 -25.06 29.48 0.92
C ASP A 820 -24.35 29.45 -0.45
N THR A 821 -25.07 29.72 -1.55
CA THR A 821 -24.41 29.88 -2.87
C THR A 821 -23.40 31.03 -2.81
N TRP A 822 -22.17 30.77 -3.26
CA TRP A 822 -21.10 31.76 -3.28
C TRP A 822 -21.43 32.92 -4.23
N ASP A 823 -21.46 34.14 -3.69
CA ASP A 823 -21.65 35.38 -4.46
C ASP A 823 -20.46 36.36 -4.35
N GLY A 824 -19.33 35.87 -3.83
CA GLY A 824 -18.08 36.62 -3.64
C GLY A 824 -17.82 37.09 -2.20
N SER A 825 -18.60 36.64 -1.21
CA SER A 825 -18.38 36.92 0.20
C SER A 825 -19.02 35.87 1.13
N SER A 826 -18.40 35.60 2.28
CA SER A 826 -18.99 34.73 3.31
C SER A 826 -20.30 35.28 3.87
N THR A 827 -21.28 34.38 4.07
CA THR A 827 -22.50 34.64 4.82
C THR A 827 -22.40 34.18 6.29
N GLY A 828 -21.29 33.53 6.65
CA GLY A 828 -21.12 32.77 7.89
C GLY A 828 -21.89 31.45 7.92
N ASN A 829 -22.45 31.02 6.78
CA ASN A 829 -23.14 29.74 6.56
C ASN A 829 -23.95 29.22 7.76
N PRO A 830 -24.97 29.96 8.23
CA PRO A 830 -25.67 29.64 9.49
C PRO A 830 -26.47 28.33 9.47
N ASP A 831 -26.63 27.71 8.29
CA ASP A 831 -27.33 26.44 8.09
C ASP A 831 -26.37 25.29 7.72
N LEU A 832 -25.04 25.49 7.74
CA LEU A 832 -24.02 24.47 7.55
C LEU A 832 -23.35 24.15 8.90
N HIS A 833 -23.37 22.89 9.30
CA HIS A 833 -22.91 22.43 10.61
C HIS A 833 -21.93 21.27 10.53
N VAL A 834 -20.99 21.28 11.48
CA VAL A 834 -20.09 20.16 11.77
C VAL A 834 -20.26 19.71 13.23
N GLU A 835 -20.26 18.40 13.46
CA GLU A 835 -20.21 17.78 14.79
C GLU A 835 -19.00 16.84 14.87
N VAL A 836 -18.22 16.94 15.95
CA VAL A 836 -17.12 16.00 16.24
C VAL A 836 -17.73 14.76 16.90
N GLU A 837 -17.67 13.62 16.21
CA GLU A 837 -18.28 12.36 16.64
C GLU A 837 -17.35 11.53 17.53
N SER A 838 -16.04 11.59 17.26
CA SER A 838 -15.02 10.84 17.99
C SER A 838 -13.74 11.67 18.17
N HIS A 839 -12.93 11.27 19.14
CA HIS A 839 -11.57 11.79 19.34
C HIS A 839 -10.60 10.62 19.36
N GLY A 840 -9.35 10.86 18.98
CA GLY A 840 -8.29 9.88 18.96
C GLY A 840 -6.93 10.50 19.28
N GLN A 841 -5.90 9.66 19.23
CA GLN A 841 -4.50 10.03 19.47
C GLN A 841 -3.65 9.90 18.21
N ASP A 842 -4.24 10.20 17.04
CA ASP A 842 -3.48 10.24 15.79
C ASP A 842 -2.36 11.28 15.90
N VAL A 843 -1.13 10.77 15.97
CA VAL A 843 0.08 11.55 16.24
C VAL A 843 0.44 12.47 15.06
N GLY A 844 0.15 12.05 13.83
CA GLY A 844 0.38 12.85 12.64
C GLY A 844 -0.61 14.01 12.56
N VAL A 845 -1.89 13.74 12.81
CA VAL A 845 -2.94 14.77 12.86
C VAL A 845 -2.70 15.76 14.00
N ALA A 846 -2.24 15.29 15.17
CA ALA A 846 -1.87 16.16 16.28
C ALA A 846 -0.67 17.08 15.97
N ALA A 847 0.34 16.56 15.26
CA ALA A 847 1.48 17.36 14.80
C ALA A 847 1.08 18.42 13.76
N ALA A 848 0.22 18.06 12.79
CA ALA A 848 -0.34 19.00 11.81
C ALA A 848 -1.18 20.10 12.48
N LEU A 849 -1.98 19.73 13.49
CA LEU A 849 -2.71 20.69 14.31
C LEU A 849 -1.76 21.64 15.04
N ALA A 850 -0.69 21.12 15.64
CA ALA A 850 0.32 21.95 16.29
C ALA A 850 0.96 22.94 15.30
N LYS A 851 1.38 22.50 14.11
CA LYS A 851 1.92 23.39 13.07
C LYS A 851 0.94 24.47 12.64
N THR A 852 -0.33 24.11 12.46
CA THR A 852 -1.39 25.07 12.11
C THR A 852 -1.51 26.16 13.18
N LEU A 853 -1.59 25.76 14.46
CA LEU A 853 -1.72 26.67 15.59
C LEU A 853 -0.48 27.56 15.79
N LEU A 854 0.72 26.99 15.61
CA LEU A 854 1.99 27.72 15.74
C LEU A 854 2.18 28.76 14.63
N ASN A 855 1.89 28.40 13.38
CA ASN A 855 1.92 29.35 12.25
C ASN A 855 0.90 30.48 12.45
N TYR A 856 -0.34 30.14 12.82
CA TYR A 856 -1.36 31.15 13.13
C TYR A 856 -0.93 32.06 14.28
N ALA A 857 -0.38 31.50 15.36
CA ALA A 857 0.09 32.28 16.51
C ALA A 857 1.27 33.20 16.15
N ALA A 858 2.16 32.77 15.27
CA ALA A 858 3.27 33.60 14.79
C ALA A 858 2.78 34.81 13.99
N GLY A 859 1.76 34.62 13.14
CA GLY A 859 1.14 35.71 12.37
C GLY A 859 0.27 36.66 13.21
N SER A 860 -0.55 36.10 14.11
CA SER A 860 -1.57 36.85 14.86
C SER A 860 -1.11 37.37 16.23
N GLY A 861 -0.12 36.71 16.84
CA GLY A 861 0.24 36.90 18.24
C GLY A 861 -0.71 36.21 19.24
N ASP A 862 -1.56 35.27 18.79
CA ASP A 862 -2.47 34.53 19.64
C ASP A 862 -1.72 33.60 20.60
N THR A 863 -1.84 33.87 21.91
CA THR A 863 -1.13 33.12 22.93
C THR A 863 -1.79 31.78 23.30
N GLU A 864 -3.09 31.65 23.07
CA GLU A 864 -3.83 30.42 23.37
C GLU A 864 -3.49 29.37 22.32
N ALA A 865 -3.57 29.72 21.04
CA ALA A 865 -3.13 28.88 19.93
C ALA A 865 -1.67 28.42 20.11
N ARG A 866 -0.76 29.35 20.44
CA ARG A 866 0.64 29.00 20.74
C ARG A 866 0.76 27.98 21.87
N THR A 867 0.07 28.22 22.99
CA THR A 867 0.18 27.34 24.16
C THR A 867 -0.37 25.94 23.85
N THR A 868 -1.51 25.85 23.17
CA THR A 868 -2.08 24.56 22.75
C THR A 868 -1.16 23.83 21.77
N GLY A 869 -0.54 24.54 20.83
CA GLY A 869 0.46 23.97 19.92
C GLY A 869 1.70 23.44 20.64
N GLU A 870 2.29 24.23 21.56
CA GLU A 870 3.42 23.81 22.41
C GLU A 870 3.06 22.60 23.29
N ASP A 871 1.89 22.62 23.93
CA ASP A 871 1.42 21.52 24.76
C ASP A 871 1.20 20.24 23.93
N LEU A 872 0.69 20.31 22.69
CA LEU A 872 0.58 19.16 21.79
C LEU A 872 1.95 18.55 21.48
N LEU A 873 2.96 19.37 21.16
CA LEU A 873 4.31 18.89 20.92
C LEU A 873 4.90 18.17 22.15
N ASP A 874 4.69 18.73 23.35
CA ASP A 874 5.13 18.10 24.60
C ASP A 874 4.43 16.75 24.86
N HIS A 875 3.17 16.60 24.43
CA HIS A 875 2.46 15.32 24.53
C HIS A 875 2.96 14.31 23.49
N LEU A 876 3.31 14.75 22.27
CA LEU A 876 3.93 13.88 21.26
C LEU A 876 5.25 13.32 21.77
N ILE A 877 6.14 14.16 22.29
CA ILE A 877 7.42 13.73 22.91
C ILE A 877 7.19 12.70 24.03
N ALA A 878 6.09 12.80 24.77
CA ALA A 878 5.78 11.85 25.84
C ALA A 878 5.29 10.47 25.35
N ASN A 879 5.05 10.28 24.05
CA ASN A 879 4.69 9.02 23.40
C ASN A 879 5.80 8.50 22.47
N GLU A 880 7.04 8.90 22.73
CA GLU A 880 8.24 8.43 22.04
C GLU A 880 8.54 6.95 22.34
N ASP A 881 8.95 6.21 21.32
CA ASP A 881 9.50 4.86 21.40
C ASP A 881 10.84 4.74 20.62
N ASP A 882 11.29 3.52 20.38
CA ASP A 882 12.62 3.24 19.83
C ASP A 882 12.79 3.72 18.39
N ILE A 883 11.71 3.73 17.59
CA ILE A 883 11.76 4.04 16.16
C ILE A 883 10.95 5.29 15.77
N GLY A 884 10.24 5.91 16.71
CA GLY A 884 9.58 7.19 16.47
C GLY A 884 8.71 7.65 17.63
N ILE A 885 7.53 8.17 17.28
CA ILE A 885 6.48 8.57 18.22
C ILE A 885 5.17 7.97 17.73
N ALA A 886 4.58 7.07 18.51
CA ALA A 886 3.36 6.39 18.14
C ALA A 886 2.47 6.11 19.34
N VAL A 887 1.17 5.91 19.08
CA VAL A 887 0.19 5.53 20.08
C VAL A 887 -0.59 4.33 19.56
N GLU A 888 -0.92 3.39 20.45
CA GLU A 888 -1.73 2.24 20.11
C GLU A 888 -3.12 2.67 19.60
N GLU A 889 -3.50 2.20 18.40
CA GLU A 889 -4.79 2.43 17.78
C GLU A 889 -5.55 1.12 17.56
N SER A 890 -6.88 1.18 17.66
CA SER A 890 -7.77 0.03 17.48
C SER A 890 -8.31 -0.01 16.05
N ARG A 891 -8.19 -1.15 15.38
CA ARG A 891 -8.63 -1.35 13.98
C ARG A 891 -9.87 -2.23 13.90
N GLY A 892 -11.00 -1.63 14.28
CA GLY A 892 -12.31 -2.31 14.26
C GLY A 892 -12.79 -2.63 12.84
N ASP A 893 -12.31 -1.85 11.86
CA ASP A 893 -12.51 -1.99 10.42
C ASP A 893 -11.82 -3.21 9.81
N TYR A 894 -10.92 -3.88 10.54
CA TYR A 894 -10.27 -5.10 10.05
C TYR A 894 -11.19 -6.33 10.04
N ASP A 895 -12.46 -6.17 10.41
CA ASP A 895 -13.50 -7.17 10.13
C ASP A 895 -13.78 -7.30 8.61
N ARG A 896 -13.37 -6.30 7.83
CA ARG A 896 -13.51 -6.24 6.36
C ARG A 896 -12.45 -7.01 5.57
N PHE A 897 -11.46 -7.63 6.21
CA PHE A 897 -10.49 -8.48 5.51
C PHE A 897 -11.17 -9.66 4.76
N ASP A 898 -12.33 -10.12 5.24
CA ASP A 898 -13.14 -11.15 4.58
C ASP A 898 -14.28 -10.58 3.69
N ASP A 899 -14.33 -9.26 3.47
CA ASP A 899 -15.34 -8.66 2.60
C ASP A 899 -15.18 -9.14 1.15
N GLU A 900 -16.32 -9.40 0.50
CA GLU A 900 -16.36 -9.78 -0.91
C GLU A 900 -15.96 -8.59 -1.79
N VAL A 901 -14.96 -8.80 -2.65
CA VAL A 901 -14.57 -7.85 -3.69
C VAL A 901 -15.44 -8.14 -4.90
N TYR A 902 -16.20 -7.15 -5.38
CA TYR A 902 -17.04 -7.36 -6.56
C TYR A 902 -16.16 -7.72 -7.77
N VAL A 903 -16.50 -8.80 -8.45
CA VAL A 903 -15.91 -9.21 -9.74
C VAL A 903 -17.06 -9.54 -10.70
N PRO A 904 -17.10 -8.99 -11.93
CA PRO A 904 -18.18 -9.25 -12.87
C PRO A 904 -18.39 -10.74 -13.18
N GLU A 905 -19.66 -11.14 -13.31
CA GLU A 905 -20.02 -12.50 -13.73
C GLU A 905 -19.37 -12.85 -15.08
N GLY A 906 -18.52 -13.88 -15.08
CA GLY A 906 -17.80 -14.34 -16.27
C GLY A 906 -16.37 -13.79 -16.40
N PHE A 907 -15.97 -12.81 -15.59
CA PHE A 907 -14.55 -12.50 -15.41
C PHE A 907 -13.88 -13.63 -14.63
N SER A 908 -12.69 -14.03 -15.06
CA SER A 908 -11.84 -15.00 -14.36
C SER A 908 -10.40 -14.69 -14.73
N GLY A 909 -9.61 -14.34 -13.72
CA GLY A 909 -8.21 -13.98 -13.87
C GLY A 909 -7.39 -14.39 -12.64
N THR A 910 -6.12 -14.05 -12.64
CA THR A 910 -5.21 -14.34 -11.52
C THR A 910 -4.32 -13.15 -11.17
N MET A 911 -4.13 -12.91 -9.88
CA MET A 911 -3.03 -12.09 -9.38
C MET A 911 -1.68 -12.78 -9.70
N PRO A 912 -0.54 -12.07 -9.65
CA PRO A 912 0.77 -12.66 -10.00
C PRO A 912 1.17 -13.87 -9.13
N ASN A 913 0.85 -13.86 -7.84
CA ASN A 913 1.06 -14.98 -6.91
C ASN A 913 0.14 -16.21 -7.17
N GLY A 914 -0.80 -16.09 -8.11
CA GLY A 914 -1.74 -17.16 -8.49
C GLY A 914 -3.11 -17.08 -7.81
N ASP A 915 -3.36 -16.07 -6.96
CA ASP A 915 -4.68 -15.87 -6.35
C ASP A 915 -5.75 -15.61 -7.41
N ALA A 916 -6.89 -16.29 -7.28
CA ALA A 916 -7.98 -16.18 -8.25
C ALA A 916 -8.77 -14.87 -8.08
N VAL A 917 -8.96 -14.16 -9.19
CA VAL A 917 -9.84 -13.00 -9.30
C VAL A 917 -11.09 -13.43 -10.06
N GLU A 918 -12.15 -13.78 -9.33
CA GLU A 918 -13.41 -14.30 -9.88
C GLU A 918 -14.59 -13.94 -8.95
N PRO A 919 -15.86 -14.09 -9.40
CA PRO A 919 -17.01 -13.84 -8.54
C PRO A 919 -16.93 -14.64 -7.22
N GLY A 920 -17.01 -13.93 -6.09
CA GLY A 920 -16.87 -14.51 -4.75
C GLY A 920 -15.46 -14.37 -4.14
N SER A 921 -14.50 -13.79 -4.86
CA SER A 921 -13.23 -13.34 -4.29
C SER A 921 -13.47 -12.33 -3.15
N THR A 922 -12.61 -12.36 -2.15
CA THR A 922 -12.60 -11.45 -0.98
C THR A 922 -11.35 -10.60 -0.99
N PHE A 923 -11.29 -9.56 -0.14
CA PHE A 923 -10.09 -8.74 0.03
C PHE A 923 -8.84 -9.61 0.29
N THR A 924 -8.94 -10.54 1.25
CA THR A 924 -7.84 -11.45 1.60
C THR A 924 -7.58 -12.50 0.53
N SER A 925 -8.60 -13.01 -0.18
CA SER A 925 -8.37 -14.09 -1.14
C SER A 925 -7.61 -13.67 -2.40
N ILE A 926 -7.54 -12.36 -2.70
CA ILE A 926 -6.71 -11.80 -3.78
C ILE A 926 -5.42 -11.15 -3.25
N ARG A 927 -5.14 -11.34 -1.96
CA ARG A 927 -3.98 -10.83 -1.22
C ARG A 927 -3.51 -11.89 -0.23
N SER A 928 -3.38 -13.14 -0.67
CA SER A 928 -3.13 -14.26 0.23
C SER A 928 -1.82 -14.16 1.00
N PHE A 929 -0.87 -13.35 0.50
CA PHE A 929 0.38 -12.98 1.18
C PHE A 929 0.15 -12.40 2.58
N TYR A 930 -1.02 -11.79 2.85
CA TYR A 930 -1.32 -11.30 4.20
C TYR A 930 -1.35 -12.38 5.26
N ARG A 931 -1.58 -13.64 4.88
CA ARG A 931 -1.57 -14.77 5.82
C ARG A 931 -0.18 -15.09 6.36
N ASP A 932 0.86 -14.59 5.69
CA ASP A 932 2.26 -14.73 6.09
C ASP A 932 2.76 -13.51 6.89
N ASP A 933 1.92 -12.48 7.08
CA ASP A 933 2.27 -11.29 7.87
C ASP A 933 2.41 -11.64 9.37
N PRO A 934 3.46 -11.16 10.07
CA PRO A 934 3.69 -11.48 11.48
C PRO A 934 2.57 -11.01 12.42
N GLN A 935 1.72 -10.07 12.00
CA GLN A 935 0.56 -9.59 12.76
C GLN A 935 -0.76 -10.23 12.32
N TRP A 936 -0.77 -11.14 11.33
CA TRP A 936 -1.99 -11.75 10.79
C TRP A 936 -2.84 -12.45 11.86
N ASP A 937 -2.20 -13.10 12.84
CA ASP A 937 -2.90 -13.78 13.94
C ASP A 937 -3.85 -12.84 14.70
N LYS A 938 -3.51 -11.55 14.85
CA LYS A 938 -4.42 -10.57 15.48
C LYS A 938 -5.70 -10.41 14.66
N VAL A 939 -5.58 -10.31 13.34
CA VAL A 939 -6.69 -10.16 12.40
C VAL A 939 -7.51 -11.44 12.33
N GLN A 940 -6.87 -12.60 12.14
CA GLN A 940 -7.55 -13.88 12.07
C GLN A 940 -8.35 -14.17 13.35
N ASN A 941 -7.80 -13.85 14.53
CA ASN A 941 -8.52 -13.99 15.79
C ASN A 941 -9.76 -13.07 15.89
N TYR A 942 -9.70 -11.88 15.28
CA TYR A 942 -10.83 -10.95 15.21
C TYR A 942 -11.90 -11.45 14.21
N LEU A 943 -11.49 -11.93 13.04
CA LEU A 943 -12.41 -12.52 12.04
C LEU A 943 -13.13 -13.77 12.58
N ASP A 944 -12.43 -14.62 13.34
CA ASP A 944 -13.02 -15.81 13.97
C ASP A 944 -13.99 -15.46 15.11
N ASN A 945 -13.86 -14.27 15.69
CA ASN A 945 -14.68 -13.78 16.80
C ASN A 945 -15.01 -12.27 16.64
N PRO A 946 -15.86 -11.90 15.68
CA PRO A 946 -16.12 -10.50 15.33
C PRO A 946 -16.87 -9.72 16.42
N ASP A 947 -17.49 -10.41 17.38
CA ASP A 947 -18.07 -9.80 18.59
C ASP A 947 -17.01 -9.51 19.69
N GLY A 948 -15.73 -9.78 19.41
CA GLY A 948 -14.58 -9.63 20.31
C GLY A 948 -14.05 -8.20 20.43
N GLU A 949 -12.90 -8.06 21.09
CA GLU A 949 -12.14 -6.81 21.07
C GLU A 949 -11.44 -6.68 19.71
N ALA A 950 -11.53 -5.50 19.09
CA ALA A 950 -10.83 -5.22 17.85
C ALA A 950 -9.31 -5.29 18.05
N PRO A 951 -8.55 -5.70 17.02
CA PRO A 951 -7.10 -5.77 17.11
C PRO A 951 -6.49 -4.38 17.27
N THR A 952 -5.41 -4.29 18.03
CA THR A 952 -4.66 -3.06 18.24
C THR A 952 -3.26 -3.12 17.63
N PHE A 953 -2.81 -1.95 17.17
CA PHE A 953 -1.54 -1.77 16.47
C PHE A 953 -0.92 -0.44 16.89
N THR A 954 0.40 -0.36 16.84
CA THR A 954 1.16 0.87 17.01
C THR A 954 1.86 1.11 15.69
N TYR A 955 1.40 2.10 14.92
CA TYR A 955 1.91 2.33 13.56
C TYR A 955 2.88 3.49 13.48
N HIS A 956 3.93 3.28 12.69
CA HIS A 956 4.94 4.25 12.31
C HIS A 956 4.76 4.66 10.85
N ARG A 957 3.62 5.31 10.57
CA ARG A 957 3.36 5.88 9.24
C ARG A 957 4.41 6.93 8.91
N PHE A 958 5.11 6.78 7.78
CA PHE A 958 6.21 7.65 7.40
C PHE A 958 5.81 9.13 7.39
N TRP A 959 4.66 9.45 6.80
CA TRP A 959 4.14 10.81 6.75
C TRP A 959 3.91 11.40 8.15
N ALA A 960 3.40 10.59 9.09
CA ALA A 960 3.11 11.05 10.46
C ALA A 960 4.40 11.35 11.21
N GLN A 961 5.43 10.51 11.05
CA GLN A 961 6.73 10.73 11.68
C GLN A 961 7.44 11.96 11.11
N ALA A 962 7.38 12.17 9.79
CA ALA A 962 7.86 13.39 9.14
C ALA A 962 7.07 14.64 9.59
N GLU A 963 5.75 14.52 9.73
CA GLU A 963 4.88 15.60 10.23
C GLU A 963 5.26 16.01 11.67
N ILE A 964 5.52 15.03 12.55
CA ILE A 964 5.98 15.26 13.93
C ILE A 964 7.35 15.96 13.95
N ALA A 965 8.32 15.44 13.19
CA ALA A 965 9.64 16.04 13.08
C ALA A 965 9.56 17.51 12.61
N THR A 966 8.84 17.75 11.51
CA THR A 966 8.66 19.10 10.94
C THR A 966 7.88 20.02 11.88
N ALA A 967 7.01 19.50 12.76
CA ALA A 967 6.32 20.29 13.77
C ALA A 967 7.27 20.80 14.87
N PHE A 968 8.21 19.98 15.32
CA PHE A 968 9.28 20.42 16.23
C PHE A 968 10.15 21.50 15.58
N ALA A 969 10.55 21.27 14.33
CA ALA A 969 11.36 22.22 13.56
C ALA A 969 10.61 23.55 13.32
N THR A 970 9.30 23.49 13.05
CA THR A 970 8.42 24.66 12.87
C THR A 970 8.36 25.51 14.13
N HIS A 971 8.25 24.91 15.31
CA HIS A 971 8.27 25.66 16.57
C HIS A 971 9.56 26.48 16.70
N ASP A 972 10.70 25.81 16.53
CA ASP A 972 12.01 26.42 16.63
C ASP A 972 12.16 27.57 15.62
N ASN A 973 11.82 27.33 14.35
CA ASN A 973 11.88 28.35 13.30
C ASN A 973 11.05 29.62 13.63
N LEU A 974 9.89 29.46 14.27
CA LEU A 974 8.98 30.58 14.55
C LEU A 974 9.27 31.28 15.88
N PHE A 975 9.80 30.58 16.88
CA PHE A 975 9.85 31.05 18.27
C PHE A 975 11.18 30.85 19.00
N GLY A 976 12.18 30.18 18.39
CA GLY A 976 13.51 29.87 18.92
C GLY A 976 14.62 30.75 18.39
#